data_AF-A0A6G8CSI5-F1
#
_entry.id   AF-A0A6G8CSI5-F1
#
_cell.length_a   1.000
_cell.length_b   1.000
_cell.length_c   1.000
_cell.angle_alpha   90.00
_cell.angle_beta   90.00
_cell.angle_gamma   90.00
#
_symmetry.space_group_name_H-M   'P 1'
#
loop_
_entity.id
_entity.type
_entity.pdbx_description
1 polymer ?
#
loop_
_entity_poly.entity_id
_entity_poly.type
_entity_poly.pdbx_seq_one_letter_code
_entity_poly.pdbx_strand_id
1 'polypeptide(L)'
;MKLSPLIAALLACGGLTSVQAIETSMREAAGAPERDFRQLIDMVRTAIGAVVYPSKPVGDRWVSLTAIYADRAIIELGGRKYQYGYTVTASPSGDQLTLAAPVEVVEQYVPTVTADKTVLREGLDTAVFREAQDGSIEVTLIRAGRSGNRNYYPDQPLREAAPMFEGVRVFAKSDAEHIAGKGKDVRNLIGGIYGTRFVEGKTPDTGSLVGTFKPIDPTDKAVTKMVESVKRGMQGLLGLSIDADARTKKRRDGSDTLREAVKFTKVHSVDLIVEPGAGGGLDRLTEAAADPTINPKEEAMPLWKQRLLEAIKAKDPAKHATINVDTITDDEVVNLHESVCGPLVPEPGTTRVTEAQGDNTPLTRADLQVYESRQAARDRVGAAKLPQASKDRLVAGFAIAGADRLTEAAVTAAITEEGAYVARLSESGAVRVPSFGDGSIQVGDRSVVIREMLDAFFDPKHKDHRSVSSFKEAYVEITGDKRVTGLLRDCDTGRMAESLGIMRESVDTTTFADALGNSITRRMQAIYTGLAELEAWKQVATWGPVSDFRTVERVRIGGYGNLPAVAQGAPYQPLSTPGDDKATYAVTKRGGTEDVTLEAIKNDDIQALRRIPLELALAAKNTLFEFVFDFYRGNPVIYDAKALYHVDHANLFAAALSADEFAKHRLSMRQQTRSGSGKRLSTSPAVLLVPGELERTAYDMFTRKTNLDEDFIQSKKTKVIVIDYWLDSNDWVTVADPLILPALEIGFLDGKEDPETFLQDAPTSGSVFSHDKLTYKIRHIYGGTVLVDGEKATTKAVVA
;
A
#
# COMPACT_ATOMS: atom_id res chain seq x y z
N MET A 1 34.96 -20.63 13.44
CA MET A 1 35.41 -19.99 12.17
C MET A 1 36.66 -19.19 12.50
N LYS A 2 37.88 -19.58 12.05
CA LYS A 2 39.18 -19.02 12.51
C LYS A 2 39.11 -17.49 12.73
N LEU A 3 39.77 -16.93 13.75
CA LEU A 3 39.65 -15.51 14.13
C LEU A 3 39.86 -14.49 12.98
N SER A 4 40.62 -14.85 11.93
CA SER A 4 40.98 -13.96 10.82
C SER A 4 39.80 -13.40 10.00
N PRO A 5 38.84 -14.19 9.46
CA PRO A 5 37.64 -13.67 8.79
C PRO A 5 36.74 -12.78 9.67
N LEU A 6 36.84 -12.90 10.99
CA LEU A 6 35.99 -12.21 11.95
C LEU A 6 36.54 -10.80 12.28
N ILE A 7 37.87 -10.66 12.28
CA ILE A 7 38.56 -9.36 12.24
C ILE A 7 38.28 -8.64 10.91
N ALA A 8 38.24 -9.38 9.79
CA ALA A 8 37.89 -8.82 8.48
C ALA A 8 36.44 -8.31 8.43
N ALA A 9 35.49 -8.99 9.08
CA ALA A 9 34.10 -8.53 9.20
C ALA A 9 33.97 -7.25 10.05
N LEU A 10 34.71 -7.14 11.16
CA LEU A 10 34.75 -5.92 11.98
C LEU A 10 35.36 -4.73 11.23
N LEU A 11 36.35 -4.96 10.36
CA LEU A 11 36.91 -3.96 9.45
C LEU A 11 35.89 -3.49 8.40
N ALA A 12 35.09 -4.41 7.84
CA ALA A 12 34.09 -4.09 6.81
C ALA A 12 32.88 -3.31 7.36
N CYS A 13 32.51 -3.54 8.63
CA CYS A 13 31.32 -2.93 9.25
C CYS A 13 31.62 -1.68 10.11
N GLY A 14 32.88 -1.26 10.24
CA GLY A 14 33.23 -0.06 11.02
C GLY A 14 33.05 -0.20 12.53
N GLY A 15 32.99 -1.43 13.07
CA GLY A 15 32.81 -1.73 14.50
C GLY A 15 31.36 -1.84 14.98
N LEU A 16 31.16 -2.30 16.22
CA LEU A 16 29.85 -2.43 16.87
C LEU A 16 29.75 -1.44 18.04
N THR A 17 28.79 -0.52 17.98
CA THR A 17 28.71 0.66 18.87
C THR A 17 27.49 0.72 19.79
N SER A 18 26.56 -0.25 19.70
CA SER A 18 25.39 -0.31 20.58
C SER A 18 25.18 -1.71 21.16
N VAL A 19 24.66 -1.78 22.38
CA VAL A 19 24.30 -3.05 23.06
C VAL A 19 23.30 -3.84 22.22
N GLN A 20 22.34 -3.17 21.57
CA GLN A 20 21.40 -3.80 20.64
C GLN A 20 22.08 -4.36 19.38
N ALA A 21 23.10 -3.70 18.81
CA ALA A 21 23.83 -4.23 17.66
C ALA A 21 24.67 -5.45 18.05
N ILE A 22 25.22 -5.47 19.26
CA ILE A 22 25.92 -6.62 19.84
C ILE A 22 24.92 -7.76 20.12
N GLU A 23 23.75 -7.49 20.70
CA GLU A 23 22.72 -8.50 20.97
C GLU A 23 22.05 -9.05 19.71
N THR A 24 21.86 -8.21 18.69
CA THR A 24 21.28 -8.61 17.39
C THR A 24 22.26 -9.47 16.60
N SER A 25 23.55 -9.08 16.56
CA SER A 25 24.59 -9.93 15.98
C SER A 25 24.81 -11.23 16.78
N MET A 26 24.63 -11.20 18.11
CA MET A 26 24.64 -12.41 18.94
C MET A 26 23.43 -13.31 18.71
N ARG A 27 22.26 -12.75 18.38
CA ARG A 27 21.06 -13.53 17.98
C ARG A 27 21.20 -14.11 16.58
N GLU A 28 21.77 -13.38 15.63
CA GLU A 28 22.04 -13.87 14.27
C GLU A 28 23.16 -14.93 14.24
N ALA A 29 24.16 -14.81 15.12
CA ALA A 29 25.22 -15.80 15.29
C ALA A 29 24.79 -17.09 16.02
N ALA A 30 23.60 -17.11 16.63
CA ALA A 30 23.08 -18.31 17.31
C ALA A 30 22.66 -19.44 16.33
N GLY A 31 22.73 -19.20 15.01
CA GLY A 31 22.44 -20.18 13.96
C GLY A 31 23.66 -20.97 13.41
N ALA A 32 24.86 -20.82 13.98
CA ALA A 32 26.07 -21.53 13.54
C ALA A 32 26.91 -22.01 14.75
N PRO A 33 27.61 -23.15 14.65
CA PRO A 33 28.19 -23.83 15.81
C PRO A 33 29.19 -22.93 16.55
N GLU A 34 29.00 -22.87 17.86
CA GLU A 34 29.75 -22.08 18.83
C GLU A 34 31.26 -22.25 18.67
N ARG A 35 31.94 -21.17 18.28
CA ARG A 35 33.27 -20.71 18.71
C ARG A 35 33.80 -19.70 17.69
N ASP A 36 34.01 -18.47 18.15
CA ASP A 36 35.17 -17.61 17.85
C ASP A 36 34.89 -16.11 18.14
N PHE A 37 33.65 -15.59 18.03
CA PHE A 37 33.32 -14.18 18.36
C PHE A 37 33.23 -13.89 19.86
N ARG A 38 32.47 -14.72 20.60
CA ARG A 38 32.38 -14.62 22.07
C ARG A 38 33.75 -14.79 22.72
N GLN A 39 34.57 -15.69 22.18
CA GLN A 39 35.94 -15.92 22.64
C GLN A 39 36.83 -14.68 22.45
N LEU A 40 36.72 -13.96 21.32
CA LEU A 40 37.44 -12.69 21.14
C LEU A 40 36.99 -11.63 22.17
N ILE A 41 35.68 -11.47 22.39
CA ILE A 41 35.17 -10.53 23.40
C ILE A 41 35.66 -10.90 24.79
N ASP A 42 35.61 -12.19 25.16
CA ASP A 42 36.04 -12.67 26.47
C ASP A 42 37.56 -12.54 26.64
N MET A 43 38.36 -12.78 25.60
CA MET A 43 39.81 -12.58 25.61
C MET A 43 40.18 -11.10 25.78
N VAL A 44 39.58 -10.21 24.99
CA VAL A 44 39.79 -8.76 25.07
C VAL A 44 39.37 -8.25 26.45
N ARG A 45 38.18 -8.66 26.93
CA ARG A 45 37.65 -8.27 28.24
C ARG A 45 38.54 -8.74 29.38
N THR A 46 39.00 -10.00 29.34
CA THR A 46 39.86 -10.57 30.38
C THR A 46 41.22 -9.88 30.42
N ALA A 47 41.82 -9.62 29.26
CA ALA A 47 43.09 -8.91 29.16
C ALA A 47 42.99 -7.47 29.70
N ILE A 48 41.94 -6.74 29.31
CA ILE A 48 41.71 -5.37 29.81
C ILE A 48 41.40 -5.39 31.31
N GLY A 49 40.58 -6.33 31.78
CA GLY A 49 40.29 -6.51 33.21
C GLY A 49 41.53 -6.80 34.05
N ALA A 50 42.51 -7.53 33.51
CA ALA A 50 43.79 -7.78 34.19
C ALA A 50 44.66 -6.52 34.35
N VAL A 51 44.59 -5.59 33.40
CA VAL A 51 45.30 -4.30 33.47
C VAL A 51 44.59 -3.31 34.39
N VAL A 52 43.26 -3.25 34.32
CA VAL A 52 42.46 -2.28 35.07
C VAL A 52 42.30 -2.68 36.55
N TYR A 53 42.17 -3.97 36.85
CA TYR A 53 41.97 -4.49 38.20
C TYR A 53 43.01 -5.58 38.57
N PRO A 54 44.31 -5.25 38.61
CA PRO A 54 45.37 -6.24 38.81
C PRO A 54 45.32 -6.92 40.18
N SER A 55 44.73 -6.26 41.18
CA SER A 55 44.61 -6.76 42.56
C SER A 55 43.38 -7.63 42.82
N LYS A 56 42.42 -7.70 41.89
CA LYS A 56 41.21 -8.53 42.04
C LYS A 56 41.44 -9.98 41.59
N PRO A 57 40.74 -10.98 42.14
CA PRO A 57 40.76 -12.34 41.60
C PRO A 57 40.15 -12.38 40.19
N VAL A 58 40.59 -13.33 39.36
CA VAL A 58 40.27 -13.38 37.90
C VAL A 58 38.77 -13.32 37.60
N GLY A 59 37.93 -13.94 38.43
CA GLY A 59 36.47 -13.91 38.26
C GLY A 59 35.80 -12.55 38.52
N ASP A 60 36.45 -11.67 39.28
CA ASP A 60 35.89 -10.37 39.71
C ASP A 60 36.42 -9.18 38.89
N ARG A 61 37.23 -9.46 37.86
CA ARG A 61 37.83 -8.45 36.96
C ARG A 61 36.89 -8.09 35.81
N TRP A 62 35.71 -7.58 36.15
CA TRP A 62 34.72 -7.20 35.16
C TRP A 62 34.92 -5.78 34.64
N VAL A 63 34.95 -5.61 33.32
CA VAL A 63 34.97 -4.31 32.64
C VAL A 63 33.80 -4.21 31.66
N SER A 64 33.13 -3.06 31.64
CA SER A 64 32.04 -2.78 30.70
C SER A 64 32.61 -2.36 29.36
N LEU A 65 32.35 -3.14 28.32
CA LEU A 65 32.85 -2.90 26.97
C LEU A 65 31.76 -2.20 26.16
N THR A 66 31.99 -0.92 25.83
CA THR A 66 31.01 -0.05 25.16
C THR A 66 30.99 -0.29 23.65
N ALA A 67 32.17 -0.52 23.05
CA ALA A 67 32.31 -0.81 21.62
C ALA A 67 33.56 -1.67 21.35
N ILE A 68 33.48 -2.57 20.36
CA ILE A 68 34.63 -3.35 19.90
C ILE A 68 34.82 -3.16 18.38
N TYR A 69 36.07 -2.94 18.00
CA TYR A 69 36.56 -2.82 16.63
C TYR A 69 37.61 -3.90 16.39
N ALA A 70 38.06 -4.03 15.14
CA ALA A 70 39.05 -5.03 14.73
C ALA A 70 40.42 -4.89 15.41
N ASP A 71 40.81 -3.67 15.75
CA ASP A 71 42.15 -3.29 16.26
C ASP A 71 42.10 -2.60 17.63
N ARG A 72 40.90 -2.29 18.14
CA ARG A 72 40.71 -1.55 19.39
C ARG A 72 39.38 -1.85 20.06
N ALA A 73 39.32 -1.68 21.39
CA ALA A 73 38.11 -1.76 22.17
C ALA A 73 37.93 -0.49 23.02
N ILE A 74 36.70 -0.07 23.22
CA ILE A 74 36.33 1.06 24.07
C ILE A 74 35.65 0.52 25.31
N ILE A 75 36.15 0.90 26.47
CA ILE A 75 35.54 0.59 27.77
C ILE A 75 35.12 1.86 28.49
N GLU A 76 34.19 1.71 29.43
CA GLU A 76 33.80 2.77 30.34
C GLU A 76 34.29 2.47 31.76
N LEU A 77 35.02 3.43 32.35
CA LEU A 77 35.52 3.36 33.73
C LEU A 77 35.24 4.67 34.45
N GLY A 78 34.42 4.62 35.50
CA GLY A 78 34.10 5.79 36.33
C GLY A 78 33.49 6.97 35.55
N GLY A 79 32.71 6.70 34.50
CA GLY A 79 32.07 7.71 33.66
C GLY A 79 32.95 8.31 32.55
N ARG A 80 34.17 7.81 32.36
CA ARG A 80 35.09 8.19 31.27
C ARG A 80 35.31 7.01 30.33
N LYS A 81 35.45 7.29 29.03
CA LYS A 81 35.68 6.26 28.00
C LYS A 81 37.16 6.15 27.69
N TYR A 82 37.68 4.93 27.63
CA TYR A 82 39.07 4.64 27.31
C TYR A 82 39.16 3.66 26.14
N GLN A 83 39.99 4.00 25.17
CA GLN A 83 40.33 3.16 24.03
C GLN A 83 41.59 2.33 24.35
N TYR A 84 41.49 1.01 24.19
CA TYR A 84 42.61 0.07 24.24
C TYR A 84 42.82 -0.52 22.86
N GLY A 85 43.98 -0.23 22.24
CA GLY A 85 44.41 -0.95 21.05
C GLY A 85 44.79 -2.39 21.40
N TYR A 86 44.46 -3.36 20.55
CA TYR A 86 44.83 -4.75 20.78
C TYR A 86 45.25 -5.44 19.48
N THR A 87 46.18 -6.38 19.60
CA THR A 87 46.60 -7.26 18.50
C THR A 87 46.50 -8.70 18.95
N VAL A 88 46.01 -9.57 18.07
CA VAL A 88 45.87 -11.01 18.34
C VAL A 88 46.84 -11.77 17.44
N THR A 89 47.72 -12.56 18.06
CA THR A 89 48.67 -13.41 17.35
C THR A 89 48.25 -14.86 17.50
N ALA A 90 48.01 -15.54 16.39
CA ALA A 90 47.66 -16.96 16.40
C ALA A 90 48.91 -17.80 16.70
N SER A 91 48.86 -18.65 17.73
CA SER A 91 49.93 -19.57 18.10
C SER A 91 49.41 -21.01 18.19
N PRO A 92 50.22 -22.04 17.83
CA PRO A 92 49.84 -23.45 17.97
C PRO A 92 49.45 -23.86 19.40
N SER A 93 49.84 -23.10 20.42
CA SER A 93 49.52 -23.32 21.84
C SER A 93 48.29 -22.54 22.33
N GLY A 94 47.57 -21.84 21.45
CA GLY A 94 46.44 -20.97 21.77
C GLY A 94 46.72 -19.50 21.41
N ASP A 95 45.69 -18.77 20.99
CA ASP A 95 45.80 -17.38 20.52
C ASP A 95 46.21 -16.43 21.66
N GLN A 96 47.20 -15.57 21.40
CA GLN A 96 47.70 -14.60 22.36
C GLN A 96 47.26 -13.18 22.00
N LEU A 97 46.83 -12.41 23.01
CA LEU A 97 46.38 -11.03 22.86
C LEU A 97 47.32 -10.07 23.59
N THR A 98 47.80 -9.06 22.86
CA THR A 98 48.63 -7.98 23.40
C THR A 98 47.88 -6.66 23.35
N LEU A 99 47.89 -5.92 24.47
CA LEU A 99 47.25 -4.61 24.60
C LEU A 99 48.27 -3.48 24.44
N ALA A 100 47.87 -2.42 23.75
CA ALA A 100 48.55 -1.14 23.73
C ALA A 100 48.18 -0.29 24.97
N ALA A 101 48.94 0.79 25.20
CA ALA A 101 48.63 1.74 26.27
C ALA A 101 47.26 2.41 26.05
N PRO A 102 46.46 2.63 27.11
CA PRO A 102 45.13 3.22 26.97
C PRO A 102 45.18 4.70 26.61
N VAL A 103 44.19 5.13 25.82
CA VAL A 103 43.96 6.54 25.46
C VAL A 103 42.55 6.93 25.90
N GLU A 104 42.40 8.03 26.64
CA GLU A 104 41.08 8.59 26.99
C GLU A 104 40.41 9.14 25.72
N VAL A 105 39.15 8.78 25.48
CA VAL A 105 38.39 9.17 24.29
C VAL A 105 37.05 9.78 24.69
N VAL A 106 36.57 10.75 23.89
CA VAL A 106 35.28 11.41 24.09
C VAL A 106 34.38 11.08 22.90
N GLU A 107 33.11 10.81 23.17
CA GLU A 107 32.13 10.56 22.13
C GLU A 107 31.76 11.86 21.41
N GLN A 108 32.04 11.93 20.11
CA GLN A 108 31.70 13.09 19.27
C GLN A 108 30.63 12.68 18.26
N TYR A 109 29.50 13.38 18.27
CA TYR A 109 28.45 13.22 17.27
C TYR A 109 28.87 13.91 15.98
N VAL A 110 29.14 13.13 14.93
CA VAL A 110 29.41 13.63 13.57
C VAL A 110 28.22 13.24 12.69
N PRO A 111 27.47 14.20 12.11
CA PRO A 111 26.44 13.88 11.13
C PRO A 111 27.09 13.27 9.89
N THR A 112 26.81 12.01 9.59
CA THR A 112 27.24 11.37 8.34
C THR A 112 26.44 11.91 7.16
N VAL A 113 27.03 12.88 6.45
CA VAL A 113 26.65 13.24 5.09
C VAL A 113 26.87 12.01 4.20
N THR A 114 25.89 11.69 3.35
CA THR A 114 25.98 10.63 2.34
C THR A 114 27.20 10.86 1.46
N ALA A 115 28.24 10.03 1.64
CA ALA A 115 29.41 10.02 0.79
C ALA A 115 29.09 9.33 -0.54
N ASP A 116 29.44 10.02 -1.63
CA ASP A 116 29.48 9.49 -2.99
C ASP A 116 30.18 8.13 -3.04
N LYS A 117 29.48 7.13 -3.57
CA LYS A 117 30.05 5.81 -3.86
C LYS A 117 30.80 5.86 -5.19
N THR A 118 32.02 6.39 -5.15
CA THR A 118 33.00 6.19 -6.22
C THR A 118 34.31 5.68 -5.63
N VAL A 119 34.56 4.40 -5.92
CA VAL A 119 35.85 3.68 -5.88
C VAL A 119 36.42 3.31 -4.50
N LEU A 120 36.15 2.07 -4.09
CA LEU A 120 37.17 1.14 -3.58
C LEU A 120 36.68 -0.29 -3.90
N ARG A 121 37.40 -0.92 -4.83
CA ARG A 121 37.15 -2.25 -5.39
C ARG A 121 38.32 -3.14 -4.95
N GLU A 122 37.99 -4.36 -4.55
CA GLU A 122 38.81 -5.58 -4.34
C GLU A 122 38.54 -6.18 -2.96
N GLY A 123 38.07 -7.41 -2.78
CA GLY A 123 37.63 -8.43 -3.73
C GLY A 123 36.91 -9.51 -2.94
N LEU A 124 35.69 -9.84 -3.36
CA LEU A 124 34.93 -11.04 -3.04
C LEU A 124 33.86 -11.16 -4.14
N ASP A 125 33.83 -12.33 -4.76
CA ASP A 125 33.21 -12.65 -6.05
C ASP A 125 31.97 -11.83 -6.45
N THR A 126 32.12 -11.12 -7.56
CA THR A 126 31.05 -10.50 -8.32
C THR A 126 30.19 -11.57 -8.99
N ALA A 127 29.05 -11.92 -8.39
CA ALA A 127 27.85 -12.17 -9.19
C ALA A 127 27.27 -10.78 -9.53
N VAL A 128 27.62 -10.29 -10.73
CA VAL A 128 27.02 -9.08 -11.28
C VAL A 128 25.54 -9.38 -11.50
N PHE A 129 24.64 -8.74 -10.75
CA PHE A 129 23.20 -8.77 -11.04
C PHE A 129 22.99 -8.40 -12.51
N ARG A 130 22.69 -9.40 -13.35
CA ARG A 130 22.26 -9.21 -14.74
C ARG A 130 20.76 -9.44 -14.81
N GLU A 131 20.05 -8.40 -15.23
CA GLU A 131 18.61 -8.42 -15.45
C GLU A 131 18.27 -9.45 -16.53
N ALA A 132 17.41 -10.41 -16.22
CA ALA A 132 16.79 -11.26 -17.23
C ALA A 132 15.86 -10.36 -18.06
N GLN A 133 16.20 -10.10 -19.33
CA GLN A 133 15.35 -9.29 -20.22
C GLN A 133 13.95 -9.91 -20.44
N ASP A 134 13.77 -11.19 -20.10
CA ASP A 134 12.54 -11.96 -20.27
C ASP A 134 11.63 -11.97 -19.03
N GLY A 135 12.04 -11.35 -17.90
CA GLY A 135 11.24 -11.31 -16.67
C GLY A 135 11.20 -12.62 -15.87
N SER A 136 12.06 -13.59 -16.17
CA SER A 136 12.14 -14.87 -15.45
C SER A 136 12.68 -14.73 -14.02
N ILE A 137 12.08 -15.45 -13.07
CA ILE A 137 12.42 -15.40 -11.64
C ILE A 137 12.59 -16.81 -11.08
N GLU A 138 13.68 -17.12 -10.37
CA GLU A 138 13.77 -18.31 -9.51
C GLU A 138 12.87 -18.11 -8.29
N VAL A 139 12.04 -19.10 -8.03
CA VAL A 139 11.00 -19.06 -7.01
C VAL A 139 11.01 -20.33 -6.17
N THR A 140 10.71 -20.18 -4.90
CA THR A 140 10.42 -21.28 -3.99
C THR A 140 8.93 -21.57 -4.08
N LEU A 141 8.56 -22.78 -4.51
CA LEU A 141 7.16 -23.18 -4.67
C LEU A 141 6.56 -23.61 -3.33
N ILE A 142 7.33 -24.36 -2.54
CA ILE A 142 6.92 -24.89 -1.24
C ILE A 142 8.14 -25.25 -0.40
N ARG A 143 8.08 -24.97 0.90
CA ARG A 143 9.08 -25.39 1.89
C ARG A 143 8.58 -26.62 2.64
N ALA A 144 9.49 -27.55 2.91
CA ALA A 144 9.19 -28.71 3.74
C ALA A 144 8.91 -28.29 5.19
N GLY A 145 8.12 -29.10 5.88
CA GLY A 145 7.71 -28.88 7.27
C GLY A 145 6.24 -28.47 7.42
N ARG A 146 5.93 -27.80 8.54
CA ARG A 146 4.57 -27.42 8.92
C ARG A 146 4.09 -26.19 8.14
N SER A 147 2.94 -26.31 7.50
CA SER A 147 2.23 -25.23 6.81
C SER A 147 1.20 -24.56 7.73
N GLY A 148 0.90 -23.27 7.45
CA GLY A 148 -0.15 -22.50 8.11
C GLY A 148 -1.55 -23.16 8.02
N ASN A 149 -1.79 -23.98 6.99
CA ASN A 149 -3.07 -24.65 6.75
C ASN A 149 -3.19 -26.03 7.44
N ARG A 150 -2.42 -26.26 8.52
CA ARG A 150 -2.38 -27.54 9.29
C ARG A 150 -1.98 -28.77 8.46
N ASN A 151 -1.30 -28.55 7.33
CA ASN A 151 -0.65 -29.59 6.54
C ASN A 151 0.82 -29.73 6.96
N TYR A 152 1.39 -30.91 6.75
CA TYR A 152 2.82 -31.17 6.93
C TYR A 152 3.39 -31.77 5.65
N TYR A 153 4.47 -31.20 5.14
CA TYR A 153 5.10 -31.60 3.88
C TYR A 153 6.50 -32.17 4.15
N PRO A 154 6.68 -33.50 4.13
CA PRO A 154 8.00 -34.10 4.32
C PRO A 154 8.90 -33.91 3.08
N ASP A 155 10.21 -34.02 3.26
CA ASP A 155 11.20 -33.84 2.17
C ASP A 155 11.00 -34.88 1.05
N GLN A 156 10.80 -36.16 1.42
CA GLN A 156 10.73 -37.26 0.44
C GLN A 156 9.56 -37.11 -0.56
N PRO A 157 8.31 -36.87 -0.12
CA PRO A 157 7.19 -36.64 -1.04
C PRO A 157 7.37 -35.40 -1.93
N LEU A 158 8.02 -34.34 -1.44
CA LEU A 158 8.34 -33.16 -2.24
C LEU A 158 9.42 -33.46 -3.29
N ARG A 159 10.44 -34.24 -2.93
CA ARG A 159 11.49 -34.71 -3.85
C ARG A 159 10.90 -35.56 -4.98
N GLU A 160 10.00 -36.48 -4.65
CA GLU A 160 9.30 -37.32 -5.63
C GLU A 160 8.33 -36.52 -6.52
N ALA A 161 7.74 -35.44 -5.98
CA ALA A 161 6.80 -34.59 -6.69
C ALA A 161 7.46 -33.54 -7.59
N ALA A 162 8.77 -33.29 -7.47
CA ALA A 162 9.45 -32.24 -8.22
C ALA A 162 9.13 -32.25 -9.74
N PRO A 163 9.18 -33.40 -10.46
CA PRO A 163 8.86 -33.43 -11.89
C PRO A 163 7.40 -33.09 -12.22
N MET A 164 6.49 -33.19 -11.25
CA MET A 164 5.07 -32.85 -11.45
C MET A 164 4.81 -31.34 -11.53
N PHE A 165 5.78 -30.52 -11.11
CA PHE A 165 5.69 -29.06 -11.16
C PHE A 165 6.22 -28.47 -12.47
N GLU A 166 6.79 -29.30 -13.35
CA GLU A 166 7.31 -28.88 -14.64
C GLU A 166 6.16 -28.50 -15.60
N GLY A 167 6.19 -27.27 -16.12
CA GLY A 167 5.16 -26.71 -17.00
C GLY A 167 3.84 -26.37 -16.30
N VAL A 168 3.80 -26.34 -14.96
CA VAL A 168 2.57 -25.99 -14.22
C VAL A 168 2.24 -24.52 -14.40
N ARG A 169 0.95 -24.24 -14.63
CA ARG A 169 0.40 -22.90 -14.88
C ARG A 169 0.40 -22.06 -13.61
N VAL A 170 0.74 -20.78 -13.76
CA VAL A 170 0.74 -19.79 -12.69
C VAL A 170 -0.34 -18.74 -12.89
N PHE A 171 -1.20 -18.57 -11.89
CA PHE A 171 -2.29 -17.59 -11.92
C PHE A 171 -2.11 -16.49 -10.87
N ALA A 172 -2.46 -15.25 -11.19
CA ALA A 172 -2.61 -14.18 -10.20
C ALA A 172 -4.04 -14.23 -9.61
N LYS A 173 -4.17 -14.46 -8.31
CA LYS A 173 -5.48 -14.60 -7.64
C LYS A 173 -5.51 -13.86 -6.31
N SER A 174 -6.71 -13.53 -5.85
CA SER A 174 -6.91 -13.16 -4.45
C SER A 174 -6.88 -14.39 -3.55
N ASP A 175 -6.51 -14.20 -2.28
CA ASP A 175 -6.46 -15.27 -1.27
C ASP A 175 -7.83 -15.98 -1.13
N ALA A 176 -8.93 -15.24 -1.23
CA ALA A 176 -10.29 -15.77 -1.18
C ALA A 176 -10.64 -16.68 -2.38
N GLU A 177 -10.19 -16.33 -3.60
CA GLU A 177 -10.41 -17.15 -4.79
C GLU A 177 -9.57 -18.42 -4.79
N HIS A 178 -8.34 -18.33 -4.26
CA HIS A 178 -7.44 -19.47 -4.09
C HIS A 178 -8.01 -20.50 -3.09
N ILE A 179 -8.48 -20.05 -1.91
CA ILE A 179 -9.10 -20.92 -0.91
C ILE A 179 -10.38 -21.59 -1.45
N ALA A 180 -11.16 -20.88 -2.27
CA ALA A 180 -12.38 -21.39 -2.88
C ALA A 180 -12.16 -22.31 -4.10
N GLY A 181 -10.92 -22.52 -4.55
CA GLY A 181 -10.60 -23.32 -5.75
C GLY A 181 -11.11 -22.70 -7.06
N LYS A 182 -11.41 -21.40 -7.08
CA LYS A 182 -11.94 -20.64 -8.23
C LYS A 182 -10.80 -19.89 -8.95
N GLY A 183 -11.15 -19.10 -9.97
CA GLY A 183 -10.19 -18.18 -10.62
C GLY A 183 -9.25 -18.78 -11.67
N LYS A 184 -9.54 -19.99 -12.18
CA LYS A 184 -8.81 -20.61 -13.32
C LYS A 184 -9.27 -20.00 -14.66
N ASP A 185 -9.09 -18.69 -14.81
CA ASP A 185 -9.42 -17.92 -16.02
C ASP A 185 -8.13 -17.63 -16.81
N VAL A 186 -8.20 -17.69 -18.14
CA VAL A 186 -7.07 -17.39 -19.04
C VAL A 186 -6.55 -15.97 -18.82
N ARG A 187 -7.42 -15.01 -18.44
CA ARG A 187 -7.04 -13.62 -18.14
C ARG A 187 -6.12 -13.48 -16.92
N ASN A 188 -6.17 -14.44 -16.00
CA ASN A 188 -5.37 -14.43 -14.78
C ASN A 188 -4.10 -15.28 -14.92
N LEU A 189 -3.89 -15.93 -16.07
CA LEU A 189 -2.72 -16.77 -16.33
C LEU A 189 -1.52 -15.87 -16.64
N ILE A 190 -0.53 -15.86 -15.74
CA ILE A 190 0.63 -14.96 -15.81
C ILE A 190 1.91 -15.65 -16.27
N GLY A 191 1.99 -16.99 -16.19
CA GLY A 191 3.20 -17.71 -16.56
C GLY A 191 3.16 -19.21 -16.28
N GLY A 192 4.33 -19.83 -16.35
CA GLY A 192 4.55 -21.24 -16.03
C GLY A 192 5.82 -21.47 -15.22
N ILE A 193 5.88 -22.59 -14.50
CA ILE A 193 7.06 -23.00 -13.74
C ILE A 193 7.88 -24.02 -14.53
N TYR A 194 9.21 -23.84 -14.57
CA TYR A 194 10.13 -24.71 -15.30
C TYR A 194 11.43 -24.94 -14.52
N GLY A 195 12.19 -25.98 -14.86
CA GLY A 195 13.47 -26.28 -14.20
C GLY A 195 13.30 -26.63 -12.72
N THR A 196 12.24 -27.40 -12.41
CA THR A 196 11.86 -27.74 -11.03
C THR A 196 12.83 -28.74 -10.40
N ARG A 197 13.27 -28.44 -9.18
CA ARG A 197 14.19 -29.32 -8.43
C ARG A 197 13.99 -29.16 -6.93
N PHE A 198 14.25 -30.25 -6.20
CA PHE A 198 14.25 -30.21 -4.74
C PHE A 198 15.63 -29.85 -4.20
N VAL A 199 15.68 -28.92 -3.24
CA VAL A 199 16.89 -28.50 -2.54
C VAL A 199 16.84 -29.05 -1.13
N GLU A 200 17.83 -29.85 -0.77
CA GLU A 200 17.93 -30.45 0.56
C GLU A 200 18.16 -29.39 1.65
N GLY A 201 17.43 -29.54 2.77
CA GLY A 201 17.60 -28.72 3.95
C GLY A 201 18.79 -29.17 4.81
N LYS A 202 19.21 -28.33 5.76
CA LYS A 202 20.29 -28.68 6.72
C LYS A 202 19.88 -29.77 7.70
N THR A 203 18.57 -29.93 7.92
CA THR A 203 17.95 -30.93 8.80
C THR A 203 16.79 -31.61 8.09
N PRO A 204 16.34 -32.80 8.53
CA PRO A 204 15.18 -33.46 7.93
C PRO A 204 13.92 -32.57 7.94
N ASP A 205 13.14 -32.61 6.86
CA ASP A 205 11.92 -31.85 6.63
C ASP A 205 12.12 -30.32 6.65
N THR A 206 13.30 -29.86 6.20
CA THR A 206 13.61 -28.43 6.02
C THR A 206 14.07 -28.07 4.61
N GLY A 207 13.91 -28.99 3.66
CA GLY A 207 14.20 -28.73 2.25
C GLY A 207 13.20 -27.78 1.60
N SER A 208 13.44 -27.45 0.34
CA SER A 208 12.59 -26.55 -0.43
C SER A 208 12.48 -27.02 -1.88
N LEU A 209 11.27 -27.00 -2.42
CA LEU A 209 11.05 -27.23 -3.85
C LEU A 209 11.14 -25.88 -4.58
N VAL A 210 12.11 -25.76 -5.47
CA VAL A 210 12.38 -24.53 -6.24
C VAL A 210 12.15 -24.77 -7.73
N GLY A 211 11.86 -23.70 -8.45
CA GLY A 211 11.73 -23.68 -9.90
C GLY A 211 11.94 -22.29 -10.46
N THR A 212 11.89 -22.16 -11.77
CA THR A 212 11.96 -20.89 -12.49
C THR A 212 10.57 -20.53 -13.01
N PHE A 213 10.02 -19.43 -12.51
CA PHE A 213 8.85 -18.79 -13.08
C PHE A 213 9.22 -18.08 -14.38
N LYS A 214 8.54 -18.44 -15.47
CA LYS A 214 8.63 -17.78 -16.77
C LYS A 214 7.30 -17.09 -17.08
N PRO A 215 7.29 -15.75 -17.21
CA PRO A 215 6.06 -15.04 -17.54
C PRO A 215 5.64 -15.27 -18.99
N ILE A 216 4.33 -15.21 -19.27
CA ILE A 216 3.79 -15.19 -20.64
C ILE A 216 4.00 -13.79 -21.25
N ASP A 217 3.72 -12.75 -20.47
CA ASP A 217 3.94 -11.36 -20.82
C ASP A 217 4.77 -10.69 -19.72
N PRO A 218 6.05 -10.34 -19.98
CA PRO A 218 6.91 -9.65 -19.01
C PRO A 218 6.38 -8.28 -18.59
N THR A 219 5.48 -7.67 -19.37
CA THR A 219 4.89 -6.35 -19.11
C THR A 219 3.57 -6.41 -18.34
N ASP A 220 3.05 -7.61 -18.04
CA ASP A 220 1.85 -7.76 -17.22
C ASP A 220 2.03 -7.09 -15.85
N LYS A 221 0.96 -6.47 -15.34
CA LYS A 221 1.03 -5.71 -14.09
C LYS A 221 1.40 -6.58 -12.88
N ALA A 222 0.99 -7.83 -12.83
CA ALA A 222 1.35 -8.77 -11.77
C ALA A 222 2.82 -9.19 -11.90
N VAL A 223 3.28 -9.50 -13.11
CA VAL A 223 4.67 -9.85 -13.39
C VAL A 223 5.63 -8.69 -13.09
N THR A 224 5.27 -7.48 -13.51
CA THR A 224 6.04 -6.25 -13.23
C THR A 224 6.17 -6.02 -11.72
N LYS A 225 5.09 -6.24 -10.95
CA LYS A 225 5.12 -6.18 -9.48
C LYS A 225 6.03 -7.25 -8.88
N MET A 226 6.00 -8.49 -9.39
CA MET A 226 6.90 -9.56 -8.95
C MET A 226 8.37 -9.18 -9.19
N VAL A 227 8.70 -8.75 -10.42
CA VAL A 227 10.07 -8.34 -10.79
C VAL A 227 10.55 -7.15 -9.97
N GLU A 228 9.73 -6.10 -9.82
CA GLU A 228 10.08 -4.92 -9.02
C GLU A 228 10.19 -5.24 -7.53
N SER A 229 9.37 -6.15 -7.00
CA SER A 229 9.47 -6.58 -5.60
C SER A 229 10.81 -7.27 -5.31
N VAL A 230 11.30 -8.11 -6.22
CA VAL A 230 12.60 -8.77 -6.12
C VAL A 230 13.73 -7.75 -6.28
N LYS A 231 13.66 -6.85 -7.28
CA LYS A 231 14.66 -5.79 -7.50
C LYS A 231 14.85 -4.88 -6.29
N ARG A 232 13.77 -4.58 -5.57
CA ARG A 232 13.76 -3.65 -4.44
C ARG A 232 13.96 -4.33 -3.09
N GLY A 233 14.18 -5.65 -3.05
CA GLY A 233 14.33 -6.40 -1.80
C GLY A 233 13.02 -6.51 -0.98
N MET A 234 11.86 -6.37 -1.63
CA MET A 234 10.52 -6.41 -1.04
C MET A 234 9.75 -7.70 -1.38
N GLN A 235 10.46 -8.78 -1.74
CA GLN A 235 9.85 -10.05 -2.15
C GLN A 235 8.95 -10.71 -1.09
N GLY A 236 9.06 -10.33 0.19
CA GLY A 236 8.20 -10.84 1.26
C GLY A 236 6.74 -10.38 1.21
N LEU A 237 6.40 -9.45 0.31
CA LEU A 237 5.03 -8.97 0.11
C LEU A 237 4.19 -9.86 -0.83
N LEU A 238 4.85 -10.79 -1.54
CA LEU A 238 4.22 -11.68 -2.52
C LEU A 238 4.63 -13.12 -2.23
N GLY A 239 3.66 -14.01 -2.25
CA GLY A 239 3.83 -15.43 -2.00
C GLY A 239 3.35 -16.30 -3.15
N LEU A 240 3.86 -17.53 -3.21
CA LEU A 240 3.33 -18.56 -4.09
C LEU A 240 2.65 -19.66 -3.27
N SER A 241 1.50 -20.11 -3.74
CA SER A 241 0.73 -21.18 -3.10
C SER A 241 0.34 -22.25 -4.12
N ILE A 242 0.41 -23.51 -3.71
CA ILE A 242 0.16 -24.65 -4.60
C ILE A 242 -1.29 -25.14 -4.48
N ASP A 243 -1.92 -25.47 -5.61
CA ASP A 243 -3.16 -26.22 -5.69
C ASP A 243 -2.86 -27.63 -6.23
N ALA A 244 -2.88 -28.64 -5.36
CA ALA A 244 -2.49 -30.01 -5.70
C ALA A 244 -3.27 -31.06 -4.91
N ASP A 245 -3.54 -32.19 -5.55
CA ASP A 245 -4.08 -33.38 -4.92
C ASP A 245 -2.94 -34.23 -4.35
N ALA A 246 -3.05 -34.59 -3.07
CA ALA A 246 -2.12 -35.48 -2.40
C ALA A 246 -2.85 -36.51 -1.52
N ARG A 247 -2.29 -37.73 -1.46
CA ARG A 247 -2.69 -38.70 -0.45
C ARG A 247 -2.15 -38.24 0.90
N THR A 248 -3.04 -38.06 1.86
CA THR A 248 -2.68 -37.56 3.19
C THR A 248 -2.87 -38.63 4.26
N LYS A 249 -2.00 -38.60 5.28
CA LYS A 249 -2.13 -39.39 6.51
C LYS A 249 -2.27 -38.44 7.69
N LYS A 250 -3.01 -38.85 8.73
CA LYS A 250 -3.08 -38.08 9.97
C LYS A 250 -1.76 -38.26 10.74
N ARG A 251 -1.10 -37.15 11.04
CA ARG A 251 0.09 -37.08 11.91
C ARG A 251 -0.29 -36.31 13.17
N ARG A 252 0.13 -36.82 14.33
CA ARG A 252 -0.03 -36.11 15.60
C ARG A 252 1.28 -35.45 15.94
N ASP A 253 1.26 -34.13 16.09
CA ASP A 253 2.43 -33.32 16.40
C ASP A 253 2.09 -32.49 17.63
N GLY A 254 2.49 -32.97 18.81
CA GLY A 254 2.03 -32.45 20.10
C GLY A 254 0.52 -32.60 20.31
N SER A 255 -0.16 -31.48 20.61
CA SER A 255 -1.63 -31.40 20.77
C SER A 255 -2.38 -31.34 19.43
N ASP A 256 -1.70 -31.04 18.33
CA ASP A 256 -2.33 -30.79 17.03
C ASP A 256 -2.38 -32.06 16.16
N THR A 257 -3.47 -32.22 15.41
CA THR A 257 -3.58 -33.25 14.37
C THR A 257 -3.36 -32.60 13.01
N LEU A 258 -2.21 -32.88 12.40
CA LEU A 258 -1.83 -32.39 11.08
C LEU A 258 -2.15 -33.41 9.98
N ARG A 259 -2.33 -32.92 8.75
CA ARG A 259 -2.45 -33.76 7.55
C ARG A 259 -1.09 -33.82 6.86
N GLU A 260 -0.41 -34.95 6.99
CA GLU A 260 0.89 -35.20 6.38
C GLU A 260 0.70 -35.66 4.93
N ALA A 261 1.33 -34.96 3.98
CA ALA A 261 1.32 -35.34 2.57
C ALA A 261 2.26 -36.54 2.35
N VAL A 262 1.70 -37.70 2.00
CA VAL A 262 2.47 -38.93 1.78
C VAL A 262 2.92 -39.05 0.32
N LYS A 263 2.05 -38.63 -0.62
CA LYS A 263 2.37 -38.65 -2.05
C LYS A 263 1.47 -37.69 -2.82
N PHE A 264 2.06 -36.84 -3.66
CA PHE A 264 1.31 -36.01 -4.60
C PHE A 264 0.82 -36.87 -5.77
N THR A 265 -0.46 -36.71 -6.12
CA THR A 265 -1.09 -37.42 -7.23
C THR A 265 -1.26 -36.53 -8.46
N LYS A 266 -1.49 -35.23 -8.25
CA LYS A 266 -1.66 -34.26 -9.34
C LYS A 266 -1.42 -32.85 -8.84
N VAL A 267 -0.74 -32.02 -9.64
CA VAL A 267 -0.59 -30.58 -9.40
C VAL A 267 -1.45 -29.83 -10.41
N HIS A 268 -2.32 -28.94 -9.94
CA HIS A 268 -3.27 -28.21 -10.80
C HIS A 268 -2.74 -26.83 -11.19
N SER A 269 -2.23 -26.05 -10.22
CA SER A 269 -1.63 -24.73 -10.45
C SER A 269 -0.73 -24.29 -9.31
N VAL A 270 0.06 -23.24 -9.57
CA VAL A 270 0.77 -22.45 -8.56
C VAL A 270 0.22 -21.03 -8.63
N ASP A 271 -0.40 -20.53 -7.57
CA ASP A 271 -1.06 -19.23 -7.60
C ASP A 271 -0.22 -18.17 -6.86
N LEU A 272 -0.11 -16.97 -7.43
CA LEU A 272 0.49 -15.79 -6.82
C LEU A 272 -0.55 -15.15 -5.87
N ILE A 273 -0.22 -15.13 -4.58
CA ILE A 273 -1.09 -14.66 -3.48
C ILE A 273 -0.30 -13.79 -2.49
N VAL A 274 -0.97 -13.22 -1.48
CA VAL A 274 -0.29 -12.37 -0.49
C VAL A 274 0.28 -13.20 0.66
N GLU A 275 -0.50 -14.16 1.18
CA GLU A 275 -0.10 -14.98 2.35
C GLU A 275 0.05 -16.48 1.98
N PRO A 276 1.28 -16.94 1.63
CA PRO A 276 1.50 -18.31 1.18
C PRO A 276 1.44 -19.32 2.34
N GLY A 277 0.50 -20.27 2.27
CA GLY A 277 0.29 -21.24 3.35
C GLY A 277 1.47 -22.17 3.63
N ALA A 278 2.34 -22.45 2.66
CA ALA A 278 3.45 -23.41 2.78
C ALA A 278 4.83 -22.79 2.46
N GLY A 279 4.95 -21.47 2.65
CA GLY A 279 6.23 -20.76 2.55
C GLY A 279 6.78 -20.62 1.13
N GLY A 280 5.95 -20.63 0.08
CA GLY A 280 6.37 -20.29 -1.28
C GLY A 280 6.62 -18.79 -1.45
N GLY A 281 7.62 -18.39 -2.22
CA GLY A 281 8.04 -17.00 -2.36
C GLY A 281 8.98 -16.76 -3.54
N LEU A 282 9.31 -15.49 -3.77
CA LEU A 282 10.17 -15.06 -4.88
C LEU A 282 11.61 -14.94 -4.40
N ASP A 283 12.57 -15.61 -5.06
CA ASP A 283 13.96 -15.68 -4.57
C ASP A 283 14.90 -14.73 -5.32
N ARG A 284 15.04 -14.85 -6.65
CA ARG A 284 15.95 -14.01 -7.46
C ARG A 284 15.60 -13.98 -8.95
N LEU A 285 16.00 -12.93 -9.68
CA LEU A 285 15.88 -12.90 -11.15
C LEU A 285 16.87 -13.89 -11.79
N THR A 286 16.41 -14.68 -12.76
CA THR A 286 17.22 -15.75 -13.35
C THR A 286 18.16 -15.20 -14.43
N GLU A 287 19.49 -15.37 -14.28
CA GLU A 287 20.45 -14.91 -15.29
C GLU A 287 20.31 -15.71 -16.59
N ALA A 288 19.96 -15.03 -17.70
CA ALA A 288 20.05 -15.60 -19.03
C ALA A 288 21.50 -15.57 -19.51
N ALA A 289 22.19 -16.70 -19.41
CA ALA A 289 23.41 -16.96 -20.17
C ALA A 289 23.38 -18.38 -20.72
N ALA A 290 23.31 -18.48 -22.05
CA ALA A 290 23.70 -19.67 -22.78
C ALA A 290 25.20 -19.91 -22.56
N ASP A 291 25.57 -21.08 -22.04
CA ASP A 291 26.96 -21.51 -21.92
C ASP A 291 27.25 -22.59 -22.99
N PRO A 292 28.11 -22.31 -24.00
CA PRO A 292 28.39 -23.20 -25.12
C PRO A 292 29.48 -24.26 -24.82
N THR A 293 29.67 -24.67 -23.57
CA THR A 293 30.72 -25.65 -23.20
C THR A 293 30.19 -26.85 -22.42
N ILE A 294 29.35 -27.69 -23.04
CA ILE A 294 29.22 -29.12 -22.66
C ILE A 294 29.10 -29.95 -23.95
N ASN A 295 30.15 -30.72 -24.26
CA ASN A 295 30.07 -31.79 -25.24
C ASN A 295 29.08 -32.86 -24.73
N PRO A 296 28.10 -33.30 -25.54
CA PRO A 296 27.11 -34.28 -25.12
C PRO A 296 27.78 -35.66 -25.09
N LYS A 297 27.90 -36.24 -23.90
CA LYS A 297 28.12 -37.68 -23.76
C LYS A 297 27.10 -38.23 -22.77
N GLU A 298 26.46 -39.29 -23.23
CA GLU A 298 25.46 -40.14 -22.57
C GLU A 298 24.04 -39.56 -22.51
N GLU A 299 23.42 -39.42 -23.69
CA GLU A 299 21.96 -39.44 -23.80
C GLU A 299 21.46 -40.86 -23.54
N ALA A 300 20.90 -41.09 -22.35
CA ALA A 300 20.08 -42.26 -22.09
C ALA A 300 18.85 -42.20 -23.03
N MET A 301 18.65 -43.25 -23.82
CA MET A 301 17.59 -43.34 -24.83
C MET A 301 16.20 -42.99 -24.24
N PRO A 302 15.43 -42.07 -24.85
CA PRO A 302 14.13 -41.65 -24.35
C PRO A 302 13.19 -42.84 -24.10
N LEU A 303 12.47 -42.81 -22.96
CA LEU A 303 11.65 -43.93 -22.49
C LEU A 303 10.58 -44.40 -23.51
N TRP A 304 10.09 -43.49 -24.36
CA TRP A 304 9.10 -43.79 -25.39
C TRP A 304 9.70 -44.64 -26.53
N LYS A 305 10.94 -44.37 -26.92
CA LYS A 305 11.68 -45.11 -27.95
C LYS A 305 12.03 -46.53 -27.46
N GLN A 306 12.39 -46.65 -26.18
CA GLN A 306 12.57 -47.96 -25.52
C GLN A 306 11.29 -48.79 -25.54
N ARG A 307 10.13 -48.20 -25.21
CA ARG A 307 8.84 -48.91 -25.21
C ARG A 307 8.37 -49.35 -26.59
N LEU A 308 8.61 -48.55 -27.63
CA LEU A 308 8.27 -48.93 -29.01
C LEU A 308 9.14 -50.09 -29.49
N LEU A 309 10.45 -50.07 -29.20
CA LEU A 309 11.35 -51.17 -29.53
C LEU A 309 10.98 -52.45 -28.76
N GLU A 310 10.58 -52.35 -27.49
CA GLU A 310 10.05 -53.50 -26.72
C GLU A 310 8.74 -54.05 -27.32
N ALA A 311 7.82 -53.19 -27.75
CA ALA A 311 6.57 -53.61 -28.38
C ALA A 311 6.83 -54.33 -29.73
N ILE A 312 7.78 -53.83 -30.52
CA ILE A 312 8.25 -54.48 -31.75
C ILE A 312 8.88 -55.84 -31.41
N LYS A 313 9.77 -55.90 -30.40
CA LYS A 313 10.43 -57.15 -29.96
C LYS A 313 9.42 -58.20 -29.49
N ALA A 314 8.35 -57.79 -28.81
CA ALA A 314 7.32 -58.69 -28.31
C ALA A 314 6.47 -59.31 -29.43
N LYS A 315 6.30 -58.61 -30.56
CA LYS A 315 5.47 -59.04 -31.70
C LYS A 315 6.27 -59.74 -32.81
N ASP A 316 7.46 -59.25 -33.13
CA ASP A 316 8.34 -59.81 -34.17
C ASP A 316 9.82 -59.72 -33.74
N PRO A 317 10.32 -60.72 -32.99
CA PRO A 317 11.68 -60.73 -32.46
C PRO A 317 12.77 -60.74 -33.56
N ALA A 318 12.45 -61.30 -34.75
CA ALA A 318 13.41 -61.43 -35.84
C ALA A 318 13.69 -60.08 -36.51
N LYS A 319 12.66 -59.23 -36.68
CA LYS A 319 12.84 -57.86 -37.19
C LYS A 319 13.52 -56.93 -36.18
N HIS A 320 13.27 -57.10 -34.88
CA HIS A 320 13.99 -56.34 -33.86
C HIS A 320 15.51 -56.62 -33.87
N ALA A 321 15.93 -57.86 -34.16
CA ALA A 321 17.35 -58.24 -34.18
C ALA A 321 18.16 -57.57 -35.31
N THR A 322 17.49 -57.08 -36.37
CA THR A 322 18.12 -56.34 -37.48
C THR A 322 18.24 -54.83 -37.24
N ILE A 323 17.71 -54.29 -36.14
CA ILE A 323 17.74 -52.86 -35.83
C ILE A 323 19.03 -52.52 -35.09
N ASN A 324 19.80 -51.56 -35.61
CA ASN A 324 20.90 -50.96 -34.86
C ASN A 324 20.37 -49.79 -34.00
N VAL A 325 20.27 -50.04 -32.69
CA VAL A 325 19.63 -49.14 -31.71
C VAL A 325 20.36 -47.80 -31.58
N ASP A 326 21.66 -47.77 -31.85
CA ASP A 326 22.49 -46.57 -31.68
C ASP A 326 22.40 -45.60 -32.86
N THR A 327 21.85 -46.03 -34.00
CA THR A 327 21.79 -45.22 -35.24
C THR A 327 20.40 -45.06 -35.84
N ILE A 328 19.39 -45.79 -35.35
CA ILE A 328 18.03 -45.70 -35.89
C ILE A 328 17.38 -44.37 -35.52
N THR A 329 16.82 -43.68 -36.52
CA THR A 329 16.14 -42.39 -36.31
C THR A 329 14.76 -42.56 -35.67
N ASP A 330 14.24 -41.50 -35.05
CA ASP A 330 12.96 -41.54 -34.33
C ASP A 330 11.78 -41.87 -35.27
N ASP A 331 11.77 -41.30 -36.47
CA ASP A 331 10.75 -41.56 -37.49
C ASP A 331 10.81 -43.01 -38.02
N GLU A 332 11.99 -43.60 -38.12
CA GLU A 332 12.15 -45.00 -38.51
C GLU A 332 11.58 -45.95 -37.45
N VAL A 333 11.80 -45.66 -36.15
CA VAL A 333 11.23 -46.49 -35.06
C VAL A 333 9.70 -46.42 -35.04
N VAL A 334 9.13 -45.23 -35.24
CA VAL A 334 7.66 -45.05 -35.26
C VAL A 334 7.04 -45.76 -36.45
N ASN A 335 7.58 -45.58 -37.66
CA ASN A 335 7.08 -46.25 -38.86
C ASN A 335 7.20 -47.78 -38.75
N LEU A 336 8.30 -48.28 -38.16
CA LEU A 336 8.47 -49.72 -37.95
C LEU A 336 7.45 -50.26 -36.93
N HIS A 337 7.19 -49.52 -35.85
CA HIS A 337 6.17 -49.88 -34.87
C HIS A 337 4.77 -49.89 -35.50
N GLU A 338 4.40 -48.88 -36.30
CA GLU A 338 3.10 -48.87 -36.98
C GLU A 338 2.94 -50.05 -37.96
N SER A 339 4.03 -50.44 -38.64
CA SER A 339 4.02 -51.60 -39.55
C SER A 339 3.90 -52.97 -38.85
N VAL A 340 4.40 -53.09 -37.61
CA VAL A 340 4.45 -54.37 -36.86
C VAL A 340 3.28 -54.48 -35.87
N CYS A 341 2.90 -53.36 -35.26
CA CYS A 341 1.93 -53.31 -34.17
C CYS A 341 0.59 -52.65 -34.56
N GLY A 342 0.49 -52.02 -35.75
CA GLY A 342 -0.70 -51.33 -36.24
C GLY A 342 -0.75 -49.83 -35.84
N PRO A 343 -1.64 -49.04 -36.47
CA PRO A 343 -1.70 -47.58 -36.27
C PRO A 343 -2.13 -47.20 -34.84
N LEU A 344 -1.51 -46.13 -34.30
CA LEU A 344 -1.64 -45.68 -32.90
C LEU A 344 -2.95 -44.92 -32.57
N VAL A 345 -3.86 -44.77 -33.53
CA VAL A 345 -5.15 -44.07 -33.36
C VAL A 345 -6.31 -45.00 -33.76
N PRO A 346 -7.21 -45.39 -32.82
CA PRO A 346 -8.38 -46.20 -33.17
C PRO A 346 -9.54 -45.34 -33.69
N GLU A 347 -10.17 -45.76 -34.80
CA GLU A 347 -11.42 -45.17 -35.30
C GLU A 347 -12.61 -45.47 -34.38
N PRO A 348 -13.65 -44.59 -34.35
CA PRO A 348 -14.73 -44.69 -33.38
C PRO A 348 -15.73 -45.79 -33.77
N GLY A 349 -15.57 -46.96 -33.16
CA GLY A 349 -16.44 -48.12 -33.29
C GLY A 349 -17.04 -48.54 -31.94
N THR A 350 -18.37 -48.51 -31.88
CA THR A 350 -19.28 -49.04 -30.87
C THR A 350 -18.78 -50.27 -30.10
N THR A 351 -18.61 -50.17 -28.77
CA THR A 351 -18.61 -51.34 -27.88
C THR A 351 -19.31 -51.01 -26.56
N ARG A 352 -20.38 -51.77 -26.28
CA ARG A 352 -21.20 -51.73 -25.06
C ARG A 352 -20.39 -52.18 -23.85
N VAL A 353 -20.54 -51.47 -22.72
CA VAL A 353 -20.14 -51.92 -21.39
C VAL A 353 -21.31 -52.62 -20.70
N THR A 354 -21.01 -53.79 -20.14
CA THR A 354 -21.92 -54.69 -19.41
C THR A 354 -22.24 -54.16 -18.01
N GLU A 355 -23.52 -54.05 -17.70
CA GLU A 355 -24.05 -53.64 -16.38
C GLU A 355 -23.96 -54.75 -15.33
N ALA A 356 -23.64 -54.33 -14.10
CA ALA A 356 -23.79 -55.12 -12.88
C ALA A 356 -25.21 -54.92 -12.30
N GLN A 357 -25.78 -56.01 -11.78
CA GLN A 357 -27.16 -56.14 -11.30
C GLN A 357 -27.56 -55.18 -10.16
N GLY A 358 -28.74 -54.58 -10.29
CA GLY A 358 -29.53 -53.97 -9.21
C GLY A 358 -30.89 -53.47 -9.72
N ASP A 359 -31.97 -54.15 -9.32
CA ASP A 359 -33.41 -53.81 -9.45
C ASP A 359 -34.02 -53.51 -10.83
N ASN A 360 -34.60 -54.57 -11.41
CA ASN A 360 -35.37 -54.60 -12.66
C ASN A 360 -36.74 -53.91 -12.56
N THR A 361 -36.80 -52.64 -12.93
CA THR A 361 -37.87 -52.15 -13.81
C THR A 361 -37.17 -51.54 -15.03
N PRO A 362 -37.42 -52.01 -16.27
CA PRO A 362 -36.73 -51.46 -17.43
C PRO A 362 -37.11 -49.98 -17.60
N LEU A 363 -36.19 -49.09 -17.28
CA LEU A 363 -36.26 -47.67 -17.66
C LEU A 363 -36.40 -47.63 -19.18
N THR A 364 -37.57 -47.21 -19.65
CA THR A 364 -37.77 -47.03 -21.09
C THR A 364 -36.93 -45.84 -21.57
N ARG A 365 -36.63 -45.76 -22.87
CA ARG A 365 -35.95 -44.59 -23.45
C ARG A 365 -36.69 -43.28 -23.13
N ALA A 366 -38.01 -43.35 -22.96
CA ALA A 366 -38.85 -42.23 -22.53
C ALA A 366 -38.61 -41.84 -21.07
N ASP A 367 -38.37 -42.79 -20.16
CA ASP A 367 -38.11 -42.49 -18.74
C ASP A 367 -36.75 -41.81 -18.53
N LEU A 368 -35.72 -42.21 -19.29
CA LEU A 368 -34.42 -41.54 -19.31
C LEU A 368 -34.53 -40.10 -19.85
N GLN A 369 -35.30 -39.90 -20.92
CA GLN A 369 -35.50 -38.58 -21.50
C GLN A 369 -36.26 -37.64 -20.54
N VAL A 370 -37.21 -38.15 -19.77
CA VAL A 370 -37.92 -37.38 -18.73
C VAL A 370 -36.97 -37.04 -17.57
N TYR A 371 -36.07 -37.95 -17.19
CA TYR A 371 -35.07 -37.69 -16.15
C TYR A 371 -34.08 -36.59 -16.57
N GLU A 372 -33.55 -36.66 -17.79
CA GLU A 372 -32.68 -35.61 -18.37
C GLU A 372 -33.41 -34.26 -18.45
N SER A 373 -34.67 -34.27 -18.88
CA SER A 373 -35.48 -33.04 -18.99
C SER A 373 -35.75 -32.42 -17.61
N ARG A 374 -35.91 -33.23 -16.55
CA ARG A 374 -36.04 -32.74 -15.16
C ARG A 374 -34.76 -32.10 -14.64
N GLN A 375 -33.60 -32.68 -14.95
CA GLN A 375 -32.31 -32.08 -14.56
C GLN A 375 -32.11 -30.75 -15.29
N ALA A 376 -32.34 -30.71 -16.61
CA ALA A 376 -32.26 -29.47 -17.39
C ALA A 376 -33.23 -28.38 -16.88
N ALA A 377 -34.44 -28.75 -16.44
CA ALA A 377 -35.39 -27.84 -15.82
C ALA A 377 -34.87 -27.27 -14.49
N ARG A 378 -34.27 -28.11 -13.63
CA ARG A 378 -33.67 -27.69 -12.35
C ARG A 378 -32.49 -26.74 -12.56
N ASP A 379 -31.62 -27.03 -13.52
CA ASP A 379 -30.47 -26.17 -13.84
C ASP A 379 -30.93 -24.79 -14.33
N ARG A 380 -31.97 -24.73 -15.18
CA ARG A 380 -32.55 -23.47 -15.64
C ARG A 380 -33.21 -22.67 -14.52
N VAL A 381 -33.95 -23.31 -13.62
CA VAL A 381 -34.52 -22.64 -12.43
C VAL A 381 -33.41 -22.14 -11.50
N GLY A 382 -32.34 -22.93 -11.33
CA GLY A 382 -31.15 -22.56 -10.56
C GLY A 382 -30.46 -21.31 -11.11
N ALA A 383 -30.34 -21.22 -12.44
CA ALA A 383 -29.75 -20.09 -13.16
C ALA A 383 -30.63 -18.82 -13.18
N ALA A 384 -31.93 -18.92 -12.92
CA ALA A 384 -32.83 -17.77 -12.89
C ALA A 384 -32.54 -16.83 -11.70
N LYS A 385 -32.73 -15.52 -11.86
CA LYS A 385 -32.54 -14.50 -10.80
C LYS A 385 -33.77 -14.35 -9.89
N LEU A 386 -34.49 -15.44 -9.61
CA LEU A 386 -35.67 -15.45 -8.73
C LEU A 386 -35.26 -15.64 -7.25
N PRO A 387 -36.06 -15.18 -6.27
CA PRO A 387 -35.86 -15.48 -4.86
C PRO A 387 -35.86 -16.99 -4.58
N GLN A 388 -35.13 -17.43 -3.55
CA GLN A 388 -34.94 -18.86 -3.24
C GLN A 388 -36.28 -19.58 -3.01
N ALA A 389 -37.24 -18.95 -2.32
CA ALA A 389 -38.57 -19.53 -2.09
C ALA A 389 -39.34 -19.82 -3.40
N SER A 390 -39.21 -18.95 -4.40
CA SER A 390 -39.80 -19.18 -5.74
C SER A 390 -39.06 -20.27 -6.52
N LYS A 391 -37.73 -20.37 -6.37
CA LYS A 391 -36.95 -21.48 -6.95
C LYS A 391 -37.37 -22.82 -6.37
N ASP A 392 -37.49 -22.91 -5.05
CA ASP A 392 -37.89 -24.15 -4.35
C ASP A 392 -39.30 -24.59 -4.77
N ARG A 393 -40.22 -23.63 -4.94
CA ARG A 393 -41.57 -23.88 -5.45
C ARG A 393 -41.58 -24.40 -6.88
N LEU A 394 -40.80 -23.80 -7.79
CA LEU A 394 -40.67 -24.26 -9.17
C LEU A 394 -40.02 -25.65 -9.25
N VAL A 395 -38.96 -25.89 -8.48
CA VAL A 395 -38.28 -27.20 -8.41
C VAL A 395 -39.23 -28.28 -7.88
N ALA A 396 -40.04 -27.99 -6.86
CA ALA A 396 -41.05 -28.91 -6.36
C ALA A 396 -42.14 -29.19 -7.41
N GLY A 397 -42.57 -28.17 -8.16
CA GLY A 397 -43.53 -28.32 -9.26
C GLY A 397 -43.00 -29.20 -10.40
N PHE A 398 -41.74 -29.03 -10.80
CA PHE A 398 -41.11 -29.83 -11.86
C PHE A 398 -40.74 -31.25 -11.42
N ALA A 399 -40.59 -31.49 -10.10
CA ALA A 399 -40.33 -32.84 -9.57
C ALA A 399 -41.51 -33.80 -9.83
N ILE A 400 -42.74 -33.29 -9.86
CA ILE A 400 -43.97 -34.06 -10.09
C ILE A 400 -44.58 -33.85 -11.49
N ALA A 401 -43.94 -33.04 -12.34
CA ALA A 401 -44.44 -32.69 -13.66
C ALA A 401 -44.27 -33.84 -14.67
N GLY A 402 -45.23 -33.95 -15.60
CA GLY A 402 -45.17 -34.80 -16.78
C GLY A 402 -44.25 -34.24 -17.87
N ALA A 403 -43.93 -35.05 -18.88
CA ALA A 403 -42.99 -34.71 -19.96
C ALA A 403 -43.38 -33.44 -20.75
N ASP A 404 -44.68 -33.16 -20.85
CA ASP A 404 -45.27 -31.98 -21.49
C ASP A 404 -44.86 -30.66 -20.82
N ARG A 405 -44.69 -30.67 -19.49
CA ARG A 405 -44.32 -29.50 -18.68
C ARG A 405 -42.82 -29.34 -18.43
N LEU A 406 -42.01 -30.27 -18.96
CA LEU A 406 -40.55 -30.28 -18.84
C LEU A 406 -39.83 -29.81 -20.11
N THR A 407 -40.60 -29.39 -21.12
CA THR A 407 -40.04 -28.78 -22.33
C THR A 407 -39.40 -27.43 -22.03
N GLU A 408 -38.40 -27.04 -22.82
CA GLU A 408 -37.69 -25.77 -22.65
C GLU A 408 -38.62 -24.55 -22.65
N ALA A 409 -39.62 -24.55 -23.53
CA ALA A 409 -40.63 -23.49 -23.60
C ALA A 409 -41.49 -23.44 -22.33
N ALA A 410 -41.93 -24.60 -21.81
CA ALA A 410 -42.75 -24.67 -20.61
C ALA A 410 -42.00 -24.24 -19.34
N VAL A 411 -40.73 -24.65 -19.20
CA VAL A 411 -39.89 -24.23 -18.07
C VAL A 411 -39.63 -22.72 -18.09
N THR A 412 -39.36 -22.16 -19.27
CA THR A 412 -39.15 -20.72 -19.45
C THR A 412 -40.42 -19.91 -19.16
N ALA A 413 -41.57 -20.39 -19.62
CA ALA A 413 -42.86 -19.78 -19.33
C ALA A 413 -43.14 -19.76 -17.81
N ALA A 414 -42.93 -20.87 -17.11
CA ALA A 414 -43.13 -20.93 -15.66
C ALA A 414 -42.18 -20.02 -14.88
N ILE A 415 -40.91 -19.91 -15.28
CA ILE A 415 -39.95 -18.95 -14.69
C ILE A 415 -40.44 -17.50 -14.92
N THR A 416 -40.97 -17.21 -16.10
CA THR A 416 -41.46 -15.87 -16.47
C THR A 416 -42.72 -15.50 -15.69
N GLU A 417 -43.67 -16.43 -15.54
CA GLU A 417 -44.89 -16.26 -14.77
C GLU A 417 -44.60 -16.05 -13.27
N GLU A 418 -43.69 -16.84 -12.70
CA GLU A 418 -43.28 -16.69 -11.30
C GLU A 418 -42.52 -15.37 -11.10
N GLY A 419 -41.68 -14.96 -12.06
CA GLY A 419 -41.03 -13.65 -12.07
C GLY A 419 -42.03 -12.49 -12.10
N ALA A 420 -43.07 -12.58 -12.93
CA ALA A 420 -44.15 -11.59 -12.99
C ALA A 420 -45.01 -11.57 -11.71
N TYR A 421 -45.13 -12.70 -11.01
CA TYR A 421 -45.78 -12.77 -9.71
C TYR A 421 -44.95 -12.08 -8.61
N VAL A 422 -43.65 -12.36 -8.56
CA VAL A 422 -42.72 -11.73 -7.61
C VAL A 422 -42.60 -10.22 -7.86
N ALA A 423 -42.54 -9.79 -9.12
CA ALA A 423 -42.50 -8.38 -9.48
C ALA A 423 -43.71 -7.61 -8.93
N ARG A 424 -44.92 -8.18 -9.06
CA ARG A 424 -46.16 -7.59 -8.49
C ARG A 424 -46.14 -7.52 -6.96
N LEU A 425 -45.50 -8.47 -6.27
CA LEU A 425 -45.32 -8.44 -4.83
C LEU A 425 -44.29 -7.38 -4.40
N SER A 426 -43.27 -7.12 -5.23
CA SER A 426 -42.29 -6.06 -4.98
C SER A 426 -42.88 -4.67 -5.25
N GLU A 427 -43.70 -4.52 -6.29
CA GLU A 427 -44.34 -3.24 -6.64
C GLU A 427 -45.40 -2.80 -5.62
N SER A 428 -46.01 -3.74 -4.88
CA SER A 428 -47.03 -3.41 -3.88
C SER A 428 -46.45 -2.78 -2.61
N GLY A 429 -45.12 -2.81 -2.41
CA GLY A 429 -44.40 -2.14 -1.31
C GLY A 429 -44.72 -2.65 0.11
N ALA A 430 -45.75 -3.47 0.27
CA ALA A 430 -46.20 -4.03 1.54
C ALA A 430 -46.83 -5.41 1.33
N VAL A 431 -46.06 -6.48 1.57
CA VAL A 431 -46.60 -7.84 1.62
C VAL A 431 -47.27 -8.04 2.99
N ARG A 432 -48.59 -7.86 3.06
CA ARG A 432 -49.38 -8.17 4.25
C ARG A 432 -49.69 -9.66 4.27
N VAL A 433 -49.12 -10.39 5.22
CA VAL A 433 -49.40 -11.82 5.43
C VAL A 433 -50.46 -11.93 6.54
N PRO A 434 -51.72 -12.32 6.26
CA PRO A 434 -52.81 -12.26 7.25
C PRO A 434 -52.68 -13.20 8.45
N SER A 435 -51.71 -14.12 8.43
CA SER A 435 -51.57 -15.19 9.44
C SER A 435 -50.58 -14.88 10.58
N PHE A 436 -49.82 -13.78 10.47
CA PHE A 436 -48.91 -13.33 11.53
C PHE A 436 -49.30 -11.89 11.88
N GLY A 437 -49.53 -11.63 13.17
CA GLY A 437 -50.07 -10.36 13.67
C GLY A 437 -49.25 -9.13 13.26
N ASP A 438 -49.90 -7.97 13.40
CA ASP A 438 -49.61 -6.61 12.93
C ASP A 438 -48.16 -6.09 13.08
N GLY A 439 -47.22 -6.76 12.43
CA GLY A 439 -45.82 -6.37 12.32
C GLY A 439 -45.50 -6.10 10.86
N SER A 440 -45.60 -4.84 10.44
CA SER A 440 -45.12 -4.38 9.15
C SER A 440 -43.62 -4.66 9.05
N ILE A 441 -43.22 -5.66 8.27
CA ILE A 441 -41.84 -5.75 7.79
C ILE A 441 -41.70 -4.63 6.76
N GLN A 442 -41.29 -3.44 7.21
CA GLN A 442 -40.77 -2.44 6.31
C GLN A 442 -39.43 -2.97 5.81
N VAL A 443 -39.40 -3.41 4.55
CA VAL A 443 -38.15 -3.73 3.85
C VAL A 443 -37.49 -2.40 3.45
N GLY A 444 -37.05 -1.65 4.46
CA GLY A 444 -36.18 -0.49 4.32
C GLY A 444 -34.84 -0.84 4.97
N ASP A 445 -33.75 -0.46 4.33
CA ASP A 445 -32.42 -0.65 4.91
C ASP A 445 -32.28 0.26 6.15
N ARG A 446 -32.38 -0.34 7.34
CA ARG A 446 -32.29 0.35 8.63
C ARG A 446 -31.02 1.20 8.74
N SER A 447 -29.92 0.74 8.13
CA SER A 447 -28.64 1.46 8.15
C SER A 447 -28.71 2.83 7.48
N VAL A 448 -29.50 2.96 6.42
CA VAL A 448 -29.71 4.23 5.72
C VAL A 448 -30.52 5.20 6.58
N VAL A 449 -31.57 4.71 7.23
CA VAL A 449 -32.43 5.52 8.11
C VAL A 449 -31.63 6.07 9.28
N ILE A 450 -30.81 5.23 9.92
CA ILE A 450 -29.96 5.63 11.04
C ILE A 450 -28.88 6.63 10.61
N ARG A 451 -28.28 6.42 9.44
CA ARG A 451 -27.34 7.38 8.87
C ARG A 451 -28.01 8.73 8.58
N GLU A 452 -29.19 8.74 7.97
CA GLU A 452 -29.98 9.96 7.75
C GLU A 452 -30.38 10.62 9.08
N MET A 453 -30.68 9.86 10.12
CA MET A 453 -30.98 10.39 11.46
C MET A 453 -29.77 11.11 12.08
N LEU A 454 -28.58 10.52 12.02
CA LEU A 454 -27.35 11.17 12.51
C LEU A 454 -27.02 12.43 11.69
N ASP A 455 -27.14 12.36 10.36
CA ASP A 455 -26.90 13.52 9.51
C ASP A 455 -27.94 14.62 9.74
N ALA A 456 -29.21 14.24 9.95
CA ALA A 456 -30.28 15.15 10.33
C ALA A 456 -30.02 15.84 11.67
N PHE A 457 -29.41 15.14 12.64
CA PHE A 457 -29.07 15.75 13.92
C PHE A 457 -28.09 16.91 13.78
N PHE A 458 -27.07 16.75 12.94
CA PHE A 458 -26.00 17.74 12.77
C PHE A 458 -26.28 18.80 11.70
N ASP A 459 -27.10 18.50 10.70
CA ASP A 459 -27.41 19.45 9.63
C ASP A 459 -28.78 20.15 9.84
N PRO A 460 -28.79 21.46 10.16
CA PRO A 460 -30.02 22.22 10.30
C PRO A 460 -30.86 22.32 9.02
N LYS A 461 -30.25 22.08 7.85
CA LYS A 461 -30.93 22.11 6.55
C LYS A 461 -31.61 20.78 6.19
N HIS A 462 -31.36 19.72 6.96
CA HIS A 462 -31.94 18.42 6.68
C HIS A 462 -33.46 18.42 6.88
N LYS A 463 -34.19 17.69 6.01
CA LYS A 463 -35.67 17.59 6.04
C LYS A 463 -36.19 17.13 7.41
N ASP A 464 -35.47 16.22 8.05
CA ASP A 464 -35.80 15.60 9.34
C ASP A 464 -35.10 16.25 10.54
N HIS A 465 -34.43 17.40 10.38
CA HIS A 465 -33.70 18.02 11.50
C HIS A 465 -34.57 18.29 12.72
N ARG A 466 -35.85 18.66 12.48
CA ARG A 466 -36.81 18.96 13.55
C ARG A 466 -37.33 17.73 14.29
N SER A 467 -37.27 16.55 13.68
CA SER A 467 -37.72 15.31 14.31
C SER A 467 -36.63 14.68 15.18
N VAL A 468 -35.35 15.00 14.95
CA VAL A 468 -34.24 14.53 15.80
C VAL A 468 -33.93 15.55 16.90
N SER A 469 -34.76 15.56 17.94
CA SER A 469 -34.65 16.49 19.08
C SER A 469 -33.74 16.02 20.21
N SER A 470 -33.42 14.72 20.30
CA SER A 470 -32.57 14.16 21.36
C SER A 470 -31.45 13.30 20.77
N PHE A 471 -30.22 13.59 21.16
CA PHE A 471 -29.06 12.77 20.83
C PHE A 471 -29.03 11.49 21.66
N LYS A 472 -29.50 11.55 22.90
CA LYS A 472 -29.65 10.36 23.75
C LYS A 472 -30.60 9.33 23.13
N GLU A 473 -31.73 9.77 22.58
CA GLU A 473 -32.66 8.86 21.89
C GLU A 473 -32.01 8.25 20.64
N ALA A 474 -31.26 9.03 19.87
CA ALA A 474 -30.47 8.52 18.75
C ALA A 474 -29.44 7.47 19.20
N TYR A 475 -28.73 7.71 20.30
CA TYR A 475 -27.80 6.74 20.89
C TYR A 475 -28.51 5.44 21.28
N VAL A 476 -29.65 5.52 21.97
CA VAL A 476 -30.43 4.34 22.39
C VAL A 476 -30.99 3.59 21.18
N GLU A 477 -31.42 4.32 20.14
CA GLU A 477 -31.97 3.75 18.92
C GLU A 477 -30.93 2.94 18.13
N ILE A 478 -29.66 3.39 18.15
CA ILE A 478 -28.53 2.75 17.48
C ILE A 478 -27.96 1.59 18.30
N THR A 479 -27.72 1.82 19.60
CA THR A 479 -26.95 0.90 20.45
C THR A 479 -27.83 -0.09 21.21
N GLY A 480 -29.10 0.25 21.46
CA GLY A 480 -29.98 -0.48 22.37
C GLY A 480 -29.72 -0.26 23.86
N ASP A 481 -28.63 0.44 24.22
CA ASP A 481 -28.25 0.71 25.61
C ASP A 481 -29.07 1.87 26.19
N LYS A 482 -30.20 1.51 26.81
CA LYS A 482 -31.15 2.46 27.42
C LYS A 482 -30.56 3.27 28.57
N ARG A 483 -29.47 2.81 29.20
CA ARG A 483 -28.87 3.45 30.38
C ARG A 483 -27.69 4.36 30.03
N VAL A 484 -27.24 4.36 28.77
CA VAL A 484 -26.06 5.10 28.31
C VAL A 484 -24.88 4.77 29.21
N THR A 485 -24.59 3.48 29.32
CA THR A 485 -23.43 2.94 30.05
C THR A 485 -22.17 2.94 29.20
N GLY A 486 -22.30 2.93 27.87
CA GLY A 486 -21.15 2.84 26.95
C GLY A 486 -20.50 1.45 26.91
N LEU A 487 -21.06 0.47 27.62
CA LEU A 487 -20.50 -0.87 27.71
C LEU A 487 -21.15 -1.80 26.69
N LEU A 488 -20.31 -2.51 25.93
CA LEU A 488 -20.79 -3.44 24.90
C LEU A 488 -21.75 -4.51 25.43
N ARG A 489 -21.61 -4.93 26.69
CA ARG A 489 -22.49 -5.92 27.35
C ARG A 489 -23.92 -5.44 27.55
N ASP A 490 -24.11 -4.12 27.61
CA ASP A 490 -25.40 -3.47 27.81
C ASP A 490 -26.02 -3.02 26.47
N CYS A 491 -25.27 -3.17 25.37
CA CYS A 491 -25.71 -2.91 24.00
C CYS A 491 -26.36 -4.14 23.36
N ASP A 492 -27.35 -3.91 22.49
CA ASP A 492 -27.92 -4.94 21.63
C ASP A 492 -27.10 -5.05 20.35
N THR A 493 -26.16 -6.01 20.32
CA THR A 493 -25.27 -6.25 19.17
C THR A 493 -26.02 -6.58 17.89
N GLY A 494 -27.20 -7.22 17.95
CA GLY A 494 -27.98 -7.53 16.75
C GLY A 494 -28.59 -6.26 16.16
N ARG A 495 -29.15 -5.41 17.03
CA ARG A 495 -29.71 -4.11 16.62
C ARG A 495 -28.63 -3.17 16.10
N MET A 496 -27.48 -3.09 16.77
CA MET A 496 -26.37 -2.22 16.35
C MET A 496 -25.82 -2.64 14.97
N ALA A 497 -25.68 -3.95 14.73
CA ALA A 497 -25.30 -4.50 13.43
C ALA A 497 -26.26 -4.08 12.32
N GLU A 498 -27.57 -4.24 12.55
CA GLU A 498 -28.61 -3.85 11.60
C GLU A 498 -28.66 -2.33 11.38
N SER A 499 -28.49 -1.55 12.45
CA SER A 499 -28.55 -0.08 12.44
C SER A 499 -27.36 0.56 11.73
N LEU A 500 -26.22 -0.13 11.65
CA LEU A 500 -25.00 0.38 11.04
C LEU A 500 -24.62 -0.37 9.76
N GLY A 501 -25.40 -1.38 9.37
CA GLY A 501 -25.19 -2.16 8.14
C GLY A 501 -23.92 -3.02 8.19
N ILE A 502 -23.50 -3.42 9.38
CA ILE A 502 -22.31 -4.26 9.59
C ILE A 502 -22.71 -5.67 10.05
N MET A 503 -21.81 -6.64 9.91
CA MET A 503 -22.03 -7.99 10.44
C MET A 503 -22.05 -7.95 11.97
N ARG A 504 -22.90 -8.77 12.58
CA ARG A 504 -23.03 -8.83 14.05
C ARG A 504 -21.71 -9.20 14.73
N GLU A 505 -20.91 -10.01 14.07
CA GLU A 505 -19.58 -10.45 14.50
C GLU A 505 -18.55 -9.32 14.45
N SER A 506 -18.82 -8.24 13.72
CA SER A 506 -17.95 -7.07 13.58
C SER A 506 -18.33 -5.94 14.56
N VAL A 507 -19.38 -6.11 15.37
CA VAL A 507 -19.77 -5.13 16.38
C VAL A 507 -18.80 -5.20 17.56
N ASP A 508 -18.16 -4.08 17.84
CA ASP A 508 -17.23 -3.89 18.94
C ASP A 508 -17.49 -2.56 19.68
N THR A 509 -16.58 -2.16 20.57
CA THR A 509 -16.71 -0.94 21.36
C THR A 509 -16.54 0.34 20.53
N THR A 510 -15.90 0.29 19.35
CA THR A 510 -15.63 1.48 18.51
C THR A 510 -16.73 1.70 17.47
N THR A 511 -17.50 0.67 17.15
CA THR A 511 -18.57 0.66 16.15
C THR A 511 -19.50 1.89 16.20
N PHE A 512 -20.01 2.29 17.37
CA PHE A 512 -20.84 3.50 17.50
C PHE A 512 -20.04 4.77 17.27
N ALA A 513 -18.81 4.83 17.80
CA ALA A 513 -17.92 5.96 17.69
C ALA A 513 -17.49 6.22 16.23
N ASP A 514 -17.27 5.15 15.46
CA ASP A 514 -16.99 5.25 14.02
C ASP A 514 -18.20 5.78 13.24
N ALA A 515 -19.41 5.30 13.56
CA ALA A 515 -20.64 5.79 12.93
C ALA A 515 -20.88 7.29 13.22
N LEU A 516 -20.69 7.70 14.47
CA LEU A 516 -20.80 9.08 14.90
C LEU A 516 -19.71 9.96 14.28
N GLY A 517 -18.46 9.52 14.31
CA GLY A 517 -17.32 10.21 13.68
C GLY A 517 -17.50 10.40 12.17
N ASN A 518 -18.08 9.41 11.49
CA ASN A 518 -18.41 9.54 10.07
C ASN A 518 -19.46 10.63 9.80
N SER A 519 -20.48 10.75 10.64
CA SER A 519 -21.49 11.83 10.50
C SER A 519 -20.91 13.21 10.84
N ILE A 520 -20.11 13.31 11.92
CA ILE A 520 -19.35 14.52 12.27
C ILE A 520 -18.45 14.95 11.11
N THR A 521 -17.71 14.01 10.51
CA THR A 521 -16.81 14.28 9.37
C THR A 521 -17.57 14.82 8.17
N ARG A 522 -18.68 14.17 7.77
CA ARG A 522 -19.51 14.65 6.65
C ARG A 522 -20.02 16.06 6.91
N ARG A 523 -20.51 16.33 8.12
CA ARG A 523 -20.99 17.67 8.48
C ARG A 523 -19.87 18.70 8.47
N MET A 524 -18.74 18.38 9.09
CA MET A 524 -17.57 19.25 9.15
C MET A 524 -17.08 19.59 7.74
N GLN A 525 -16.97 18.62 6.84
CA GLN A 525 -16.59 18.83 5.44
C GLN A 525 -17.60 19.70 4.69
N ALA A 526 -18.90 19.49 4.89
CA ALA A 526 -19.94 20.33 4.30
C ALA A 526 -19.86 21.80 4.79
N ILE A 527 -19.56 22.01 6.07
CA ILE A 527 -19.34 23.37 6.62
C ILE A 527 -18.05 23.96 6.06
N TYR A 528 -16.95 23.19 6.10
CA TYR A 528 -15.64 23.60 5.62
C TYR A 528 -15.72 24.08 4.17
N THR A 529 -16.31 23.29 3.26
CA THR A 529 -16.49 23.68 1.86
C THR A 529 -17.47 24.86 1.68
N GLY A 530 -18.45 25.02 2.57
CA GLY A 530 -19.41 26.13 2.53
C GLY A 530 -18.86 27.50 2.93
N LEU A 531 -17.73 27.56 3.64
CA LEU A 531 -17.09 28.79 4.13
C LEU A 531 -16.28 29.49 3.02
N ALA A 532 -16.94 29.94 1.95
CA ALA A 532 -16.29 30.50 0.75
C ALA A 532 -15.45 31.76 1.02
N GLU A 533 -15.81 32.56 2.03
CA GLU A 533 -15.08 33.79 2.39
C GLU A 533 -13.63 33.48 2.81
N LEU A 534 -13.43 32.39 3.57
CA LEU A 534 -12.11 31.92 4.01
C LEU A 534 -11.33 31.18 2.91
N GLU A 535 -11.85 31.12 1.68
CA GLU A 535 -11.11 30.63 0.49
C GLU A 535 -10.49 31.77 -0.32
N ALA A 536 -10.60 33.01 0.14
CA ALA A 536 -10.00 34.17 -0.52
C ALA A 536 -8.50 33.99 -0.81
N TRP A 537 -7.80 33.18 -0.01
CA TRP A 537 -6.39 32.83 -0.21
C TRP A 537 -6.11 32.18 -1.57
N LYS A 538 -7.06 31.44 -2.17
CA LYS A 538 -6.93 30.83 -3.51
C LYS A 538 -6.77 31.86 -4.63
N GLN A 539 -7.05 33.13 -4.36
CA GLN A 539 -6.90 34.23 -5.33
C GLN A 539 -5.51 34.87 -5.29
N VAL A 540 -4.68 34.55 -4.29
CA VAL A 540 -3.32 35.12 -4.12
C VAL A 540 -2.22 34.05 -4.16
N ALA A 541 -2.56 32.78 -4.00
CA ALA A 541 -1.62 31.67 -4.07
C ALA A 541 -2.04 30.62 -5.09
N THR A 542 -1.06 29.96 -5.68
CA THR A 542 -1.27 28.71 -6.42
C THR A 542 -1.27 27.53 -5.47
N TRP A 543 -1.94 26.43 -5.83
CA TRP A 543 -1.95 25.24 -4.99
C TRP A 543 -1.84 23.95 -5.81
N GLY A 544 -1.37 22.89 -5.18
CA GLY A 544 -1.21 21.59 -5.84
C GLY A 544 -0.91 20.43 -4.88
N PRO A 545 -0.86 19.19 -5.41
CA PRO A 545 -0.56 18.01 -4.62
C PRO A 545 0.94 17.86 -4.34
N VAL A 546 1.26 17.34 -3.15
CA VAL A 546 2.60 16.92 -2.74
C VAL A 546 2.55 15.45 -2.31
N SER A 547 3.49 14.62 -2.78
CA SER A 547 3.44 13.17 -2.57
C SER A 547 4.02 12.69 -1.23
N ASP A 548 4.89 13.48 -0.58
CA ASP A 548 5.54 13.06 0.66
C ASP A 548 5.87 14.24 1.61
N PHE A 549 6.44 13.91 2.77
CA PHE A 549 6.86 14.90 3.79
C PHE A 549 8.28 15.45 3.56
N ARG A 550 8.98 15.00 2.52
CA ARG A 550 10.34 15.47 2.27
C ARG A 550 10.27 16.88 1.72
N THR A 551 11.42 17.57 1.78
CA THR A 551 11.55 18.89 1.20
C THR A 551 11.32 18.81 -0.30
N VAL A 552 10.29 19.53 -0.74
CA VAL A 552 9.94 19.72 -2.13
C VAL A 552 10.75 20.90 -2.66
N GLU A 553 11.43 20.69 -3.79
CA GLU A 553 12.11 21.76 -4.52
C GLU A 553 11.22 22.24 -5.68
N ARG A 554 11.02 23.55 -5.76
CA ARG A 554 10.39 24.23 -6.89
C ARG A 554 11.46 25.05 -7.60
N VAL A 555 11.94 24.50 -8.69
CA VAL A 555 12.92 25.16 -9.57
C VAL A 555 12.16 25.93 -10.64
N ARG A 556 12.48 27.20 -10.80
CA ARG A 556 12.04 27.98 -11.96
C ARG A 556 13.28 28.30 -12.80
N ILE A 557 13.26 27.84 -14.03
CA ILE A 557 14.23 28.26 -15.04
C ILE A 557 13.89 29.71 -15.40
N GLY A 558 14.91 30.58 -15.39
CA GLY A 558 14.77 31.98 -15.78
C GLY A 558 14.25 32.17 -17.22
N GLY A 559 14.06 33.42 -17.63
CA GLY A 559 13.62 33.74 -19.00
C GLY A 559 14.78 33.79 -19.98
N TYR A 560 14.56 33.33 -21.22
CA TYR A 560 15.48 33.61 -22.33
C TYR A 560 15.44 35.09 -22.74
N GLY A 561 16.59 35.60 -23.18
CA GLY A 561 16.73 36.94 -23.76
C GLY A 561 16.04 37.08 -25.12
N ASN A 562 16.26 38.24 -25.78
CA ASN A 562 15.83 38.39 -27.17
C ASN A 562 16.56 37.40 -28.07
N LEU A 563 15.86 36.86 -29.08
CA LEU A 563 16.49 36.05 -30.11
C LEU A 563 17.48 36.91 -30.92
N PRO A 564 18.73 36.47 -31.11
CA PRO A 564 19.69 37.19 -31.93
C PRO A 564 19.25 37.17 -33.40
N ALA A 565 19.50 38.26 -34.12
CA ALA A 565 19.29 38.29 -35.56
C ALA A 565 20.29 37.36 -36.25
N VAL A 566 19.79 36.45 -37.10
CA VAL A 566 20.63 35.52 -37.87
C VAL A 566 20.75 36.06 -39.29
N ALA A 567 21.99 36.31 -39.74
CA ALA A 567 22.25 36.73 -41.11
C ALA A 567 21.99 35.58 -42.10
N GLN A 568 21.61 35.91 -43.33
CA GLN A 568 21.38 34.92 -44.39
C GLN A 568 22.65 34.08 -44.63
N GLY A 569 22.54 32.76 -44.49
CA GLY A 569 23.66 31.82 -44.64
C GLY A 569 24.54 31.62 -43.41
N ALA A 570 24.26 32.30 -42.28
CA ALA A 570 25.00 32.13 -41.03
C ALA A 570 24.40 31.00 -40.15
N PRO A 571 25.22 30.32 -39.34
CA PRO A 571 24.72 29.36 -38.34
C PRO A 571 24.04 30.09 -37.17
N TYR A 572 22.98 29.46 -36.64
CA TYR A 572 22.30 29.91 -35.42
C TYR A 572 23.25 29.81 -34.23
N GLN A 573 23.39 30.89 -33.46
CA GLN A 573 24.20 30.89 -32.24
C GLN A 573 23.43 30.22 -31.10
N PRO A 574 24.10 29.44 -30.22
CA PRO A 574 23.46 28.85 -29.06
C PRO A 574 22.94 29.95 -28.12
N LEU A 575 21.68 29.81 -27.66
CA LEU A 575 21.12 30.70 -26.67
C LEU A 575 21.75 30.40 -25.30
N SER A 576 22.04 31.44 -24.52
CA SER A 576 22.43 31.27 -23.11
C SER A 576 21.24 30.74 -22.31
N THR A 577 21.38 29.54 -21.75
CA THR A 577 20.39 28.99 -20.81
C THR A 577 20.35 29.87 -19.55
N PRO A 578 19.17 30.34 -19.13
CA PRO A 578 19.01 31.09 -17.89
C PRO A 578 19.46 30.26 -16.68
N GLY A 579 19.92 30.92 -15.62
CA GLY A 579 20.22 30.25 -14.36
C GLY A 579 18.97 29.69 -13.67
N ASP A 580 19.21 28.72 -12.78
CA ASP A 580 18.18 28.03 -12.01
C ASP A 580 18.24 28.46 -10.55
N ASP A 581 17.18 29.09 -10.06
CA ASP A 581 16.95 29.34 -8.64
C ASP A 581 15.92 28.34 -8.11
N LYS A 582 16.02 27.99 -6.82
CA LYS A 582 15.13 27.00 -6.19
C LYS A 582 14.49 27.52 -4.92
N ALA A 583 13.16 27.40 -4.84
CA ALA A 583 12.42 27.56 -3.60
C ALA A 583 12.13 26.19 -2.99
N THR A 584 12.22 26.06 -1.67
CA THR A 584 12.04 24.77 -1.00
C THR A 584 11.04 24.85 0.14
N TYR A 585 10.22 23.81 0.33
CA TYR A 585 9.33 23.70 1.48
C TYR A 585 9.01 22.25 1.83
N ALA A 586 8.56 22.00 3.05
CA ALA A 586 8.06 20.70 3.48
C ALA A 586 6.62 20.85 4.03
N VAL A 587 5.80 19.83 3.81
CA VAL A 587 4.43 19.81 4.35
C VAL A 587 4.45 19.46 5.84
N THR A 588 3.61 20.13 6.62
CA THR A 588 3.53 19.92 8.08
C THR A 588 2.11 19.51 8.48
N LYS A 589 2.01 18.65 9.49
CA LYS A 589 0.74 18.20 10.05
C LYS A 589 0.22 19.24 11.04
N ARG A 590 -1.02 19.68 10.87
CA ARG A 590 -1.75 20.52 11.82
C ARG A 590 -3.02 19.80 12.25
N GLY A 591 -3.40 19.88 13.51
CA GLY A 591 -4.52 19.13 14.04
C GLY A 591 -4.59 19.14 15.56
N GLY A 592 -5.66 18.57 16.09
CA GLY A 592 -5.96 18.48 17.51
C GLY A 592 -6.91 17.32 17.79
N THR A 593 -7.27 17.16 19.06
CA THR A 593 -8.23 16.14 19.51
C THR A 593 -9.39 16.82 20.22
N GLU A 594 -10.61 16.38 19.92
CA GLU A 594 -11.84 16.81 20.59
C GLU A 594 -12.53 15.60 21.22
N ASP A 595 -13.03 15.77 22.45
CA ASP A 595 -13.61 14.69 23.23
C ASP A 595 -15.14 14.84 23.33
N VAL A 596 -15.87 13.77 23.02
CA VAL A 596 -17.30 13.63 23.32
C VAL A 596 -17.45 12.72 24.53
N THR A 597 -17.86 13.28 25.67
CA THR A 597 -17.98 12.51 26.92
C THR A 597 -19.32 11.80 27.03
N LEU A 598 -19.37 10.72 27.80
CA LEU A 598 -20.60 10.00 28.09
C LEU A 598 -21.62 10.87 28.83
N GLU A 599 -21.17 11.81 29.66
CA GLU A 599 -22.03 12.80 30.32
C GLU A 599 -22.75 13.69 29.31
N ALA A 600 -22.06 14.16 28.26
CA ALA A 600 -22.69 14.99 27.22
C ALA A 600 -23.80 14.24 26.47
N ILE A 601 -23.61 12.93 26.22
CA ILE A 601 -24.63 12.07 25.61
C ILE A 601 -25.78 11.84 26.59
N LYS A 602 -25.47 11.58 27.87
CA LYS A 602 -26.47 11.24 28.89
C LYS A 602 -27.33 12.42 29.33
N ASN A 603 -26.73 13.61 29.39
CA ASN A 603 -27.38 14.89 29.70
C ASN A 603 -28.07 15.51 28.48
N ASP A 604 -27.85 14.94 27.29
CA ASP A 604 -28.42 15.41 26.03
C ASP A 604 -28.02 16.86 25.72
N ASP A 605 -26.73 17.17 25.83
CA ASP A 605 -26.13 18.49 25.58
C ASP A 605 -26.07 18.79 24.07
N ILE A 606 -27.24 18.84 23.43
CA ILE A 606 -27.44 18.92 21.97
C ILE A 606 -26.70 20.10 21.34
N GLN A 607 -26.70 21.26 22.02
CA GLN A 607 -26.06 22.47 21.51
C GLN A 607 -24.53 22.33 21.47
N ALA A 608 -23.94 21.70 22.49
CA ALA A 608 -22.50 21.46 22.52
C ALA A 608 -22.12 20.47 21.41
N LEU A 609 -22.83 19.36 21.30
CA LEU A 609 -22.59 18.34 20.28
C LEU A 609 -22.72 18.88 18.85
N ARG A 610 -23.76 19.67 18.57
CA ARG A 610 -23.98 20.27 17.24
C ARG A 610 -22.94 21.33 16.86
N ARG A 611 -22.29 21.97 17.85
CA ARG A 611 -21.23 22.96 17.61
C ARG A 611 -19.90 22.32 17.24
N ILE A 612 -19.63 21.08 17.66
CA ILE A 612 -18.35 20.41 17.40
C ILE A 612 -17.96 20.43 15.91
N PRO A 613 -18.80 19.96 14.95
CA PRO A 613 -18.42 20.00 13.54
C PRO A 613 -18.22 21.41 12.98
N LEU A 614 -18.95 22.41 13.51
CA LEU A 614 -18.86 23.81 13.09
C LEU A 614 -17.54 24.42 13.53
N GLU A 615 -17.21 24.33 14.82
CA GLU A 615 -15.99 24.91 15.38
C GLU A 615 -14.75 24.21 14.84
N LEU A 616 -14.79 22.88 14.65
CA LEU A 616 -13.69 22.14 14.02
C LEU A 616 -13.45 22.59 12.58
N ALA A 617 -14.51 22.80 11.79
CA ALA A 617 -14.39 23.28 10.41
C ALA A 617 -13.84 24.72 10.36
N LEU A 618 -14.35 25.61 11.24
CA LEU A 618 -13.88 27.00 11.34
C LEU A 618 -12.42 27.06 11.77
N ALA A 619 -12.03 26.33 12.82
CA ALA A 619 -10.65 26.28 13.28
C ALA A 619 -9.70 25.77 12.18
N ALA A 620 -10.07 24.69 11.48
CA ALA A 620 -9.26 24.16 10.38
C ALA A 620 -9.09 25.17 9.24
N LYS A 621 -10.16 25.88 8.86
CA LYS A 621 -10.13 26.83 7.75
C LYS A 621 -9.44 28.14 8.11
N ASN A 622 -9.67 28.68 9.30
CA ASN A 622 -8.95 29.84 9.83
C ASN A 622 -7.45 29.57 9.91
N THR A 623 -7.03 28.39 10.41
CA THR A 623 -5.60 28.04 10.48
C THR A 623 -4.96 28.03 9.09
N LEU A 624 -5.66 27.53 8.06
CA LEU A 624 -5.16 27.57 6.68
C LEU A 624 -5.13 29.00 6.13
N PHE A 625 -6.19 29.77 6.36
CA PHE A 625 -6.30 31.16 5.93
C PHE A 625 -5.17 32.02 6.52
N GLU A 626 -4.97 31.96 7.84
CA GLU A 626 -3.89 32.64 8.55
C GLU A 626 -2.53 32.17 8.04
N PHE A 627 -2.32 30.86 7.87
CA PHE A 627 -1.07 30.33 7.32
C PHE A 627 -0.68 30.94 5.97
N VAL A 628 -1.64 31.11 5.05
CA VAL A 628 -1.36 31.69 3.73
C VAL A 628 -1.12 33.20 3.83
N PHE A 629 -1.97 33.93 4.54
CA PHE A 629 -1.86 35.38 4.64
C PHE A 629 -0.67 35.85 5.49
N ASP A 630 -0.20 35.00 6.42
CA ASP A 630 0.99 35.28 7.22
C ASP A 630 2.29 35.33 6.40
N PHE A 631 2.34 34.74 5.20
CA PHE A 631 3.47 34.98 4.28
C PHE A 631 3.55 36.46 3.84
N TYR A 632 2.40 37.12 3.63
CA TYR A 632 2.35 38.52 3.22
C TYR A 632 2.53 39.47 4.42
N ARG A 633 1.97 39.11 5.58
CA ARG A 633 2.09 39.91 6.80
C ARG A 633 3.48 39.80 7.43
N GLY A 634 3.95 38.57 7.67
CA GLY A 634 5.14 38.26 8.46
C GLY A 634 6.48 38.52 7.76
N ASN A 635 6.48 38.80 6.46
CA ASN A 635 7.67 39.11 5.65
C ASN A 635 8.82 38.07 5.83
N PRO A 636 8.59 36.78 5.52
CA PRO A 636 9.57 35.72 5.75
C PRO A 636 10.79 35.87 4.85
N VAL A 637 11.91 35.27 5.27
CA VAL A 637 13.12 35.14 4.44
C VAL A 637 12.88 34.12 3.32
N ILE A 638 13.21 34.49 2.09
CA ILE A 638 13.00 33.68 0.88
C ILE A 638 14.30 33.04 0.38
N TYR A 639 14.26 32.40 -0.79
CA TYR A 639 15.36 31.60 -1.36
C TYR A 639 16.67 32.36 -1.58
N ASP A 640 16.64 33.69 -1.68
CA ASP A 640 17.82 34.55 -1.88
C ASP A 640 18.42 35.10 -0.57
N ALA A 641 17.99 34.54 0.57
CA ALA A 641 18.37 34.93 1.92
C ALA A 641 17.96 36.35 2.34
N LYS A 642 17.09 37.02 1.57
CA LYS A 642 16.48 38.30 1.93
C LYS A 642 15.02 38.10 2.34
N ALA A 643 14.45 39.08 3.04
CA ALA A 643 13.02 39.08 3.33
C ALA A 643 12.21 39.25 2.03
N LEU A 644 10.99 38.70 1.99
CA LEU A 644 10.07 38.81 0.85
C LEU A 644 9.97 40.26 0.34
N TYR A 645 9.75 41.19 1.26
CA TYR A 645 9.74 42.63 1.03
C TYR A 645 11.04 43.25 1.50
N HIS A 646 11.84 43.72 0.54
CA HIS A 646 13.15 44.30 0.78
C HIS A 646 13.44 45.41 -0.24
N VAL A 647 14.27 46.38 0.15
CA VAL A 647 14.65 47.51 -0.73
C VAL A 647 15.31 47.02 -2.02
N ASP A 648 16.14 45.98 -1.93
CA ASP A 648 16.81 45.38 -3.09
C ASP A 648 15.86 44.67 -4.07
N HIS A 649 14.67 44.27 -3.61
CA HIS A 649 13.62 43.71 -4.48
C HIS A 649 12.77 44.82 -5.10
N ALA A 650 12.98 46.08 -4.70
CA ALA A 650 12.17 47.25 -5.10
C ALA A 650 10.66 47.07 -4.86
N ASN A 651 10.29 46.30 -3.83
CA ASN A 651 8.91 45.93 -3.53
C ASN A 651 8.43 46.36 -2.13
N LEU A 652 9.22 47.19 -1.44
CA LEU A 652 8.92 47.75 -0.11
C LEU A 652 8.74 49.28 -0.20
N PHE A 653 7.63 49.75 0.36
CA PHE A 653 7.22 51.17 0.39
C PHE A 653 6.88 51.60 1.83
N ALA A 654 6.70 52.90 2.06
CA ALA A 654 6.50 53.46 3.41
C ALA A 654 5.33 54.46 3.53
N ALA A 655 4.54 54.67 2.47
CA ALA A 655 3.45 55.64 2.47
C ALA A 655 2.09 54.98 2.69
N ALA A 656 1.17 55.74 3.29
CA ALA A 656 -0.19 55.28 3.55
C ALA A 656 -1.00 55.04 2.27
N LEU A 657 -2.00 54.17 2.38
CA LEU A 657 -2.84 53.77 1.26
C LEU A 657 -3.57 54.99 0.66
N SER A 658 -3.32 55.24 -0.62
CA SER A 658 -3.98 56.28 -1.42
C SER A 658 -3.94 55.89 -2.90
N ALA A 659 -4.75 56.56 -3.74
CA ALA A 659 -4.77 56.35 -5.19
C ALA A 659 -3.40 56.57 -5.84
N ASP A 660 -2.69 57.59 -5.39
CA ASP A 660 -1.36 57.93 -5.90
C ASP A 660 -0.32 56.90 -5.47
N GLU A 661 -0.38 56.42 -4.22
CA GLU A 661 0.56 55.41 -3.75
C GLU A 661 0.34 54.05 -4.41
N PHE A 662 -0.92 53.64 -4.57
CA PHE A 662 -1.27 52.44 -5.34
C PHE A 662 -0.74 52.51 -6.78
N ALA A 663 -0.78 53.69 -7.42
CA ALA A 663 -0.22 53.89 -8.74
C ALA A 663 1.30 53.63 -8.80
N LYS A 664 2.05 54.00 -7.74
CA LYS A 664 3.50 53.75 -7.62
C LYS A 664 3.79 52.27 -7.43
N HIS A 665 3.06 51.58 -6.55
CA HIS A 665 3.18 50.13 -6.36
C HIS A 665 2.94 49.38 -7.68
N ARG A 666 1.87 49.73 -8.39
CA ARG A 666 1.57 49.19 -9.72
C ARG A 666 2.72 49.45 -10.70
N LEU A 667 3.28 50.66 -10.73
CA LEU A 667 4.38 50.97 -11.64
C LEU A 667 5.63 50.15 -11.32
N SER A 668 5.96 49.98 -10.04
CA SER A 668 7.08 49.13 -9.61
C SER A 668 6.90 47.69 -10.07
N MET A 669 5.71 47.09 -9.85
CA MET A 669 5.42 45.73 -10.34
C MET A 669 5.58 45.60 -11.86
N ARG A 670 5.15 46.60 -12.64
CA ARG A 670 5.35 46.59 -14.10
C ARG A 670 6.81 46.75 -14.50
N GLN A 671 7.59 47.45 -13.70
CA GLN A 671 9.02 47.64 -13.89
C GLN A 671 9.84 46.42 -13.48
N GLN A 672 9.30 45.45 -12.74
CA GLN A 672 10.05 44.24 -12.41
C GLN A 672 10.58 43.54 -13.66
N THR A 673 11.79 43.00 -13.55
CA THR A 673 12.47 42.32 -14.66
C THR A 673 12.55 40.83 -14.42
N ARG A 674 12.39 40.06 -15.50
CA ARG A 674 12.48 38.61 -15.44
C ARG A 674 13.93 38.21 -15.18
N SER A 675 14.13 37.29 -14.24
CA SER A 675 15.46 36.78 -13.95
C SER A 675 16.07 36.15 -15.22
N GLY A 676 17.36 36.40 -15.45
CA GLY A 676 18.11 35.94 -16.63
C GLY A 676 17.96 36.77 -17.90
N SER A 677 16.76 37.28 -18.24
CA SER A 677 16.55 38.01 -19.51
C SER A 677 16.57 39.54 -19.41
N GLY A 678 16.39 40.09 -18.20
CA GLY A 678 16.28 41.53 -17.99
C GLY A 678 15.03 42.15 -18.63
N LYS A 679 14.11 41.33 -19.17
CA LYS A 679 12.86 41.81 -19.81
C LYS A 679 11.86 42.22 -18.75
N ARG A 680 11.14 43.31 -18.99
CA ARG A 680 10.07 43.76 -18.09
C ARG A 680 8.96 42.70 -18.06
N LEU A 681 8.52 42.31 -16.87
CA LEU A 681 7.39 41.40 -16.70
C LEU A 681 6.06 42.08 -17.06
N SER A 682 5.98 43.41 -16.90
CA SER A 682 4.76 44.19 -17.14
C SER A 682 3.55 43.70 -16.33
N THR A 683 3.78 43.04 -15.18
CA THR A 683 2.73 42.56 -14.29
C THR A 683 2.10 43.72 -13.51
N SER A 684 0.79 43.69 -13.32
CA SER A 684 0.04 44.64 -12.50
C SER A 684 -0.65 43.95 -11.33
N PRO A 685 -0.93 44.67 -10.23
CA PRO A 685 -1.66 44.11 -9.11
C PRO A 685 -3.11 43.79 -9.49
N ALA A 686 -3.52 42.55 -9.24
CA ALA A 686 -4.88 42.07 -9.43
C ALA A 686 -5.68 42.11 -8.12
N VAL A 687 -4.98 41.95 -7.00
CA VAL A 687 -5.54 41.90 -5.65
C VAL A 687 -4.85 42.93 -4.76
N LEU A 688 -5.65 43.61 -3.94
CA LEU A 688 -5.21 44.48 -2.85
C LEU A 688 -5.66 43.86 -1.52
N LEU A 689 -4.71 43.55 -0.66
CA LEU A 689 -4.91 43.02 0.69
C LEU A 689 -4.84 44.17 1.69
N VAL A 690 -5.89 44.30 2.50
CA VAL A 690 -6.00 45.37 3.50
C VAL A 690 -6.53 44.85 4.83
N PRO A 691 -6.12 45.47 5.96
CA PRO A 691 -6.76 45.30 7.25
C PRO A 691 -8.17 45.93 7.24
N GLY A 692 -9.03 45.51 8.15
CA GLY A 692 -10.42 45.99 8.24
C GLY A 692 -10.55 47.52 8.32
N GLU A 693 -9.63 48.20 9.01
CA GLU A 693 -9.65 49.67 9.13
C GLU A 693 -9.45 50.40 7.79
N LEU A 694 -8.78 49.78 6.83
CA LEU A 694 -8.50 50.35 5.51
C LEU A 694 -9.53 49.97 4.44
N GLU A 695 -10.53 49.14 4.77
CA GLU A 695 -11.53 48.65 3.80
C GLU A 695 -12.23 49.80 3.07
N ARG A 696 -12.73 50.79 3.81
CA ARG A 696 -13.42 51.94 3.23
C ARG A 696 -12.52 52.73 2.29
N THR A 697 -11.28 53.00 2.72
CA THR A 697 -10.29 53.73 1.93
C THR A 697 -9.97 53.00 0.63
N ALA A 698 -9.81 51.68 0.69
CA ALA A 698 -9.57 50.84 -0.48
C ALA A 698 -10.77 50.83 -1.45
N TYR A 699 -12.00 50.69 -0.93
CA TYR A 699 -13.21 50.65 -1.75
C TYR A 699 -13.52 51.98 -2.45
N ASP A 700 -13.40 53.10 -1.72
CA ASP A 700 -13.67 54.45 -2.23
C ASP A 700 -12.69 54.87 -3.34
N MET A 701 -11.51 54.25 -3.40
CA MET A 701 -10.48 54.50 -4.41
C MET A 701 -10.83 53.91 -5.79
N PHE A 702 -11.52 52.77 -5.82
CA PHE A 702 -11.90 52.10 -7.06
C PHE A 702 -13.29 52.48 -7.55
N THR A 703 -14.08 53.17 -6.73
CA THR A 703 -15.46 53.57 -7.05
C THR A 703 -15.50 54.99 -7.62
N ARG A 704 -16.35 55.21 -8.62
CA ARG A 704 -16.62 56.57 -9.15
C ARG A 704 -17.35 57.39 -8.09
N LYS A 705 -16.91 58.63 -7.85
CA LYS A 705 -17.60 59.58 -6.97
C LYS A 705 -18.52 60.48 -7.78
N THR A 706 -18.12 61.73 -8.03
CA THR A 706 -18.88 62.72 -8.79
C THR A 706 -18.44 62.86 -10.25
N ASN A 707 -17.43 62.10 -10.67
CA ASN A 707 -16.84 62.17 -12.01
C ASN A 707 -17.71 61.42 -13.02
N LEU A 708 -17.90 61.99 -14.21
CA LEU A 708 -18.65 61.36 -15.31
C LEU A 708 -17.90 60.16 -15.89
N ASP A 709 -16.57 60.24 -15.98
CA ASP A 709 -15.68 59.20 -16.48
C ASP A 709 -14.84 58.56 -15.36
N GLU A 710 -14.37 57.32 -15.59
CA GLU A 710 -13.44 56.65 -14.66
C GLU A 710 -12.06 57.27 -14.70
N ASP A 711 -11.52 57.58 -13.53
CA ASP A 711 -10.11 57.92 -13.38
C ASP A 711 -9.23 56.69 -13.62
N PHE A 712 -7.94 56.93 -13.89
CA PHE A 712 -6.99 55.88 -14.24
C PHE A 712 -6.96 54.71 -13.23
N ILE A 713 -7.06 54.99 -11.93
CA ILE A 713 -7.05 53.97 -10.87
C ILE A 713 -8.40 53.24 -10.78
N GLN A 714 -9.52 53.96 -10.89
CA GLN A 714 -10.87 53.38 -10.91
C GLN A 714 -11.04 52.39 -12.08
N SER A 715 -10.44 52.69 -13.24
CA SER A 715 -10.48 51.79 -14.40
C SER A 715 -9.81 50.43 -14.19
N LYS A 716 -8.97 50.28 -13.15
CA LYS A 716 -8.22 49.03 -12.91
C LYS A 716 -9.07 47.96 -12.22
N LYS A 717 -10.09 48.36 -11.46
CA LYS A 717 -11.05 47.45 -10.79
C LYS A 717 -10.37 46.30 -10.05
N THR A 718 -9.26 46.61 -9.36
CA THR A 718 -8.50 45.66 -8.54
C THR A 718 -9.39 45.13 -7.43
N LYS A 719 -9.32 43.82 -7.16
CA LYS A 719 -10.15 43.20 -6.13
C LYS A 719 -9.56 43.49 -4.76
N VAL A 720 -10.40 43.99 -3.84
CA VAL A 720 -10.01 44.20 -2.44
C VAL A 720 -10.38 42.95 -1.64
N ILE A 721 -9.43 42.42 -0.89
CA ILE A 721 -9.64 41.36 0.09
C ILE A 721 -9.31 41.95 1.46
N VAL A 722 -10.31 41.93 2.35
CA VAL A 722 -10.18 42.39 3.73
C VAL A 722 -9.71 41.21 4.59
N ILE A 723 -8.72 41.46 5.43
CA ILE A 723 -8.15 40.46 6.33
C ILE A 723 -8.31 40.98 7.76
N ASP A 724 -9.38 40.57 8.43
CA ASP A 724 -9.78 41.16 9.71
C ASP A 724 -8.80 40.93 10.87
N TYR A 725 -7.99 39.85 10.81
CA TYR A 725 -6.99 39.60 11.84
C TYR A 725 -5.71 40.42 11.66
N TRP A 726 -5.56 41.17 10.56
CA TRP A 726 -4.48 42.13 10.41
C TRP A 726 -4.81 43.39 11.21
N LEU A 727 -4.20 43.49 12.39
CA LEU A 727 -4.47 44.57 13.35
C LEU A 727 -3.67 45.85 13.10
N ASP A 728 -2.67 45.80 12.20
CA ASP A 728 -1.85 46.95 11.85
C ASP A 728 -2.48 47.68 10.66
N SER A 729 -3.07 48.85 10.91
CA SER A 729 -3.70 49.69 9.87
C SER A 729 -2.73 50.36 8.91
N ASN A 730 -1.43 50.15 9.09
CA ASN A 730 -0.39 50.59 8.20
C ASN A 730 0.11 49.49 7.26
N ASP A 731 -0.32 48.24 7.44
CA ASP A 731 0.17 47.08 6.69
C ASP A 731 -0.79 46.72 5.55
N TRP A 732 -0.46 47.13 4.32
CA TRP A 732 -1.23 46.75 3.13
C TRP A 732 -0.33 46.23 2.02
N VAL A 733 -0.88 45.29 1.25
CA VAL A 733 -0.11 44.51 0.27
C VAL A 733 -0.85 44.47 -1.04
N THR A 734 -0.13 44.58 -2.16
CA THR A 734 -0.68 44.27 -3.48
C THR A 734 -0.10 42.97 -4.00
N VAL A 735 -0.92 42.20 -4.70
CA VAL A 735 -0.54 40.89 -5.27
C VAL A 735 -0.99 40.83 -6.72
N ALA A 736 -0.13 40.26 -7.56
CA ALA A 736 -0.43 39.94 -8.95
C ALA A 736 -1.44 38.79 -9.05
N ASP A 737 -2.00 38.59 -10.24
CA ASP A 737 -2.78 37.38 -10.52
C ASP A 737 -1.85 36.15 -10.47
N PRO A 738 -2.14 35.14 -9.62
CA PRO A 738 -1.34 33.93 -9.53
C PRO A 738 -1.20 33.17 -10.86
N LEU A 739 -2.14 33.32 -11.80
CA LEU A 739 -2.06 32.72 -13.13
C LEU A 739 -1.00 33.38 -14.02
N ILE A 740 -0.73 34.67 -13.81
CA ILE A 740 0.27 35.43 -14.58
C ILE A 740 1.64 35.28 -13.92
N LEU A 741 1.70 35.55 -12.63
CA LEU A 741 2.92 35.46 -11.84
C LEU A 741 2.58 35.03 -10.41
N PRO A 742 2.75 33.74 -10.08
CA PRO A 742 2.43 33.24 -8.77
C PRO A 742 3.46 33.73 -7.74
N ALA A 743 2.97 34.39 -6.69
CA ALA A 743 3.79 34.80 -5.56
C ALA A 743 4.12 33.60 -4.64
N LEU A 744 3.09 32.79 -4.37
CA LEU A 744 3.11 31.72 -3.37
C LEU A 744 2.58 30.42 -3.98
N GLU A 745 3.11 29.30 -3.50
CA GLU A 745 2.56 27.97 -3.73
C GLU A 745 2.20 27.30 -2.40
N ILE A 746 1.01 26.69 -2.34
CA ILE A 746 0.52 25.86 -1.24
C ILE A 746 0.43 24.41 -1.68
N GLY A 747 1.16 23.53 -1.02
CA GLY A 747 1.15 22.10 -1.26
C GLY A 747 0.29 21.35 -0.25
N PHE A 748 -0.65 20.53 -0.74
CA PHE A 748 -1.44 19.62 0.08
C PHE A 748 -0.95 18.19 -0.09
N LEU A 749 -0.78 17.45 1.01
CA LEU A 749 -0.34 16.05 0.94
C LEU A 749 -1.37 15.20 0.20
N ASP A 750 -0.93 14.43 -0.79
CA ASP A 750 -1.75 13.58 -1.67
C ASP A 750 -2.91 14.32 -2.38
N GLY A 751 -2.83 15.65 -2.47
CA GLY A 751 -3.91 16.48 -3.03
C GLY A 751 -5.15 16.60 -2.14
N LYS A 752 -5.06 16.23 -0.85
CA LYS A 752 -6.16 16.35 0.11
C LYS A 752 -6.26 17.78 0.67
N GLU A 753 -7.14 18.59 0.07
CA GLU A 753 -7.43 19.96 0.52
C GLU A 753 -8.35 20.04 1.76
N ASP A 754 -9.09 18.96 2.04
CA ASP A 754 -10.05 18.90 3.14
C ASP A 754 -9.42 18.29 4.40
N PRO A 755 -9.78 18.79 5.60
CA PRO A 755 -9.39 18.17 6.84
C PRO A 755 -10.04 16.80 7.02
N GLU A 756 -9.28 15.87 7.61
CA GLU A 756 -9.72 14.52 7.93
C GLU A 756 -9.96 14.39 9.43
N THR A 757 -10.95 13.59 9.84
CA THR A 757 -11.10 13.19 11.24
C THR A 757 -10.89 11.69 11.42
N PHE A 758 -10.36 11.30 12.56
CA PHE A 758 -10.05 9.92 12.91
C PHE A 758 -10.50 9.66 14.35
N LEU A 759 -11.04 8.47 14.61
CA LEU A 759 -11.28 8.04 15.98
C LEU A 759 -9.94 7.63 16.63
N GLN A 760 -9.68 8.13 17.84
CA GLN A 760 -8.57 7.69 18.66
C GLN A 760 -9.06 6.58 19.60
N ASP A 761 -9.13 5.36 19.09
CA ASP A 761 -9.49 4.21 19.92
C ASP A 761 -8.65 2.95 19.62
N ALA A 762 -8.37 2.20 20.67
CA ALA A 762 -7.74 0.89 20.64
C ALA A 762 -8.45 0.01 21.69
N PRO A 763 -8.87 -1.24 21.37
CA PRO A 763 -9.76 -2.04 22.22
C PRO A 763 -9.31 -2.27 23.68
N THR A 764 -8.02 -2.11 23.98
CA THR A 764 -7.43 -2.37 25.31
C THR A 764 -6.82 -1.14 25.97
N SER A 765 -6.80 0.01 25.29
CA SER A 765 -6.20 1.25 25.80
C SER A 765 -6.94 2.51 25.33
N GLY A 766 -8.21 2.34 24.97
CA GLY A 766 -9.08 3.40 24.43
C GLY A 766 -9.48 4.47 25.43
N SER A 767 -9.79 5.68 24.92
CA SER A 767 -10.40 6.74 25.72
C SER A 767 -11.75 6.31 26.32
N VAL A 768 -12.46 5.39 25.66
CA VAL A 768 -13.73 4.83 26.15
C VAL A 768 -13.53 3.97 27.39
N PHE A 769 -12.49 3.14 27.41
CA PHE A 769 -12.21 2.25 28.54
C PHE A 769 -11.62 2.99 29.74
N SER A 770 -10.83 4.04 29.50
CA SER A 770 -10.04 4.70 30.55
C SER A 770 -10.67 5.99 31.08
N HIS A 771 -11.47 6.69 30.27
CA HIS A 771 -11.97 8.03 30.57
C HIS A 771 -13.42 8.26 30.14
N ASP A 772 -14.18 7.19 29.82
CA ASP A 772 -15.59 7.24 29.39
C ASP A 772 -15.89 8.31 28.32
N LYS A 773 -14.96 8.48 27.37
CA LYS A 773 -15.05 9.52 26.32
C LYS A 773 -14.65 9.01 24.94
N LEU A 774 -15.29 9.55 23.90
CA LEU A 774 -14.98 9.35 22.50
C LEU A 774 -14.04 10.47 22.02
N THR A 775 -12.79 10.14 21.69
CA THR A 775 -11.81 11.14 21.25
C THR A 775 -11.70 11.14 19.72
N TYR A 776 -12.03 12.26 19.08
CA TYR A 776 -11.87 12.48 17.65
C TYR A 776 -10.64 13.35 17.38
N LYS A 777 -9.74 12.86 16.53
CA LYS A 777 -8.58 13.59 16.05
C LYS A 777 -8.88 14.25 14.72
N ILE A 778 -8.73 15.56 14.62
CA ILE A 778 -8.72 16.28 13.33
C ILE A 778 -7.28 16.41 12.81
N ARG A 779 -7.09 16.29 11.50
CA ARG A 779 -5.80 16.43 10.83
C ARG A 779 -5.95 17.13 9.49
N HIS A 780 -5.09 18.11 9.25
CA HIS A 780 -4.94 18.80 7.98
C HIS A 780 -3.44 18.96 7.67
N ILE A 781 -3.01 18.58 6.47
CA ILE A 781 -1.59 18.47 6.13
C ILE A 781 -1.29 19.32 4.89
N TYR A 782 -0.55 20.40 5.11
CA TYR A 782 -0.16 21.33 4.06
C TYR A 782 1.14 22.05 4.41
N GLY A 783 1.79 22.56 3.38
CA GLY A 783 2.96 23.43 3.46
C GLY A 783 2.90 24.46 2.34
N GLY A 784 3.85 25.40 2.35
CA GLY A 784 3.91 26.40 1.31
C GLY A 784 5.18 27.21 1.38
N THR A 785 5.47 27.92 0.30
CA THR A 785 6.61 28.85 0.22
C THR A 785 6.39 29.90 -0.85
N VAL A 786 7.17 30.97 -0.76
CA VAL A 786 7.30 31.96 -1.80
C VAL A 786 8.05 31.33 -2.97
N LEU A 787 7.46 31.41 -4.16
CA LEU A 787 8.10 30.90 -5.37
C LEU A 787 9.27 31.78 -5.79
N VAL A 788 10.15 31.22 -6.62
CA VAL A 788 11.17 32.00 -7.31
C VAL A 788 10.53 33.06 -8.20
N ASP A 789 11.04 34.29 -8.16
CA ASP A 789 10.43 35.51 -8.71
C ASP A 789 9.12 35.94 -8.02
N GLY A 790 8.69 35.27 -6.95
CA GLY A 790 7.46 35.58 -6.22
C GLY A 790 7.49 36.96 -5.55
N GLU A 791 8.67 37.45 -5.18
CA GLU A 791 8.90 38.81 -4.68
C GLU A 791 8.55 39.90 -5.70
N LYS A 792 8.55 39.58 -6.99
CA LYS A 792 8.16 40.48 -8.08
C LYS A 792 6.65 40.53 -8.29
N ALA A 793 5.92 39.55 -7.75
CA ALA A 793 4.48 39.42 -7.83
C ALA A 793 3.75 40.20 -6.74
N THR A 794 4.45 40.74 -5.76
CA THR A 794 3.83 41.42 -4.63
C THR A 794 4.63 42.64 -4.20
N THR A 795 3.95 43.65 -3.66
CA THR A 795 4.59 44.79 -3.00
C THR A 795 3.87 45.11 -1.70
N LYS A 796 4.60 45.60 -0.71
CA LYS A 796 4.09 45.94 0.62
C LYS A 796 4.43 47.37 0.98
N ALA A 797 3.52 48.05 1.66
CA ALA A 797 3.83 49.28 2.35
C ALA A 797 3.82 49.04 3.86
N VAL A 798 4.84 49.53 4.54
CA VAL A 798 4.89 49.58 6.00
C VAL A 798 5.00 51.05 6.38
N VAL A 799 3.86 51.66 6.73
CA VAL A 799 3.84 53.06 7.16
C VAL A 799 4.40 53.15 8.57
N ALA A 800 5.43 53.99 8.74
CA ALA A 800 6.11 54.20 10.03
C ALA A 800 5.31 55.06 11.00
#